data_AF-A0A965EW76-F1
#
_entry.id   AF-A0A965EW76-F1
#
_cell.length_a   1.000
_cell.length_b   1.000
_cell.length_c   1.000
_cell.angle_alpha   90.00
_cell.angle_beta   90.00
_cell.angle_gamma   90.00
#
_symmetry.space_group_name_H-M   'P 1'
#
loop_
_entity.id
_entity.type
_entity.pdbx_description
1 polymer ?
#
loop_
_entity_poly.entity_id
_entity_poly.type
_entity_poly.pdbx_seq_one_letter_code
_entity_poly.pdbx_strand_id
1 'polypeptide(L)'
;MARAAVTAGQGATDGITVSPTVDLVDAIVRGSLNATSTRYGNTSCSSTQTSSCLTYEFVSSSDNGKLDLGTVAAPGQTTPQSYTILPYLTWNLNTGAGKTTQTFNVRVTEVTDFDAFLTGLPLIGTLAGPLISLLREAPLVGSLLAPFIGETLVAEIAVNMATLAPATTPVAFTYDVTSFDGVKISTNFFPAAGIQAGTQSPLVLNGPGLGAAGVTDPYATRGTEEFVPGPSVVRAANYNLITWDPRGEFASGGILQLDNPFYEGRDASAIISWAAENPLVQLDNPGDPAVGMIGGSYGGAIQWVTATTDPRVDGIVPGISWNSLNSSLYPEDIFKSAWATVLSLSLLTTGARINSQIYPAVLSGLLFGAIDETAQAVLGSSGPTSLLNQLRTPSLLIQSTVDTLFPLAQSVTNAQTILANPWETPFKMAWYCGSHGYCRYPADPDMDPGLFLDTIAWLDTYVADIGDPAADIPVFQWWDQKGNTYSSELLPFQEGFNLPVPYTASGDGGMLPIIPVIGGSGPLSGDNLPSFVTTFPYNGTFGTPAANAVNVTVTPPVGSQVVGAPTLSFDYQGRGNGKAVFAQLIDNATGLVVGNNVTPIPVTLDGQPNTVSIPMQDIAYTVGVGDSLTLQILAYSSLYANSSIGAIDISNVELALPLRNQGL
;
A
#
# COMPACT_ATOMS: atom_id res chain seq x y z
N MET A 1 20.76 -5.01 -30.54
CA MET A 1 21.33 -5.08 -29.18
C MET A 1 22.82 -4.79 -29.25
N ALA A 2 23.22 -3.53 -29.06
CA ALA A 2 24.63 -3.18 -28.91
C ALA A 2 24.93 -3.16 -27.40
N ARG A 3 25.73 -4.11 -26.92
CA ARG A 3 26.28 -4.07 -25.56
C ARG A 3 27.40 -3.04 -25.55
N ALA A 4 27.15 -1.86 -25.01
CA ALA A 4 28.22 -0.94 -24.66
C ALA A 4 28.87 -1.47 -23.37
N ALA A 5 30.05 -2.08 -23.48
CA ALA A 5 30.82 -2.52 -22.32
C ALA A 5 31.42 -1.30 -21.64
N VAL A 6 30.88 -0.95 -20.47
CA VAL A 6 31.42 0.11 -19.60
C VAL A 6 32.42 -0.53 -18.63
N THR A 7 33.57 0.12 -18.46
CA THR A 7 34.62 -0.29 -17.52
C THR A 7 34.28 0.25 -16.14
N ALA A 8 33.85 -0.59 -15.20
CA ALA A 8 33.75 -0.20 -13.79
C ALA A 8 35.13 -0.27 -13.12
N GLY A 9 35.35 0.56 -12.10
CA GLY A 9 36.57 0.53 -11.29
C GLY A 9 36.67 -0.78 -10.50
N GLN A 10 37.87 -1.37 -10.44
CA GLN A 10 38.13 -2.52 -9.57
C GLN A 10 38.45 -2.04 -8.15
N GLY A 11 37.78 -2.62 -7.16
CA GLY A 11 38.11 -2.46 -5.75
C GLY A 11 38.76 -3.73 -5.21
N ALA A 12 39.83 -3.61 -4.43
CA ALA A 12 40.50 -4.76 -3.84
C ALA A 12 41.06 -4.44 -2.44
N THR A 13 40.94 -5.44 -1.56
CA THR A 13 41.67 -5.58 -0.29
C THR A 13 42.48 -6.88 -0.35
N ASP A 14 43.22 -7.24 0.70
CA ASP A 14 43.97 -8.50 0.73
C ASP A 14 43.05 -9.74 0.70
N GLY A 15 41.80 -9.63 1.17
CA GLY A 15 40.83 -10.75 1.22
C GLY A 15 39.60 -10.61 0.32
N ILE A 16 39.14 -9.41 -0.06
CA ILE A 16 37.98 -9.20 -0.95
C ILE A 16 38.40 -8.51 -2.25
N THR A 17 37.96 -9.05 -3.39
CA THR A 17 38.07 -8.43 -4.72
C THR A 17 36.69 -8.19 -5.31
N VAL A 18 36.48 -7.04 -5.96
CA VAL A 18 35.23 -6.68 -6.62
C VAL A 18 35.53 -6.19 -8.04
N SER A 19 34.79 -6.69 -9.03
CA SER A 19 34.95 -6.35 -10.44
C SER A 19 33.58 -6.08 -11.07
N PRO A 20 33.00 -4.90 -10.83
CA PRO A 20 31.63 -4.63 -11.26
C PRO A 20 31.53 -4.64 -12.79
N THR A 21 30.40 -5.10 -13.31
CA THR A 21 30.03 -4.94 -14.73
C THR A 21 28.86 -4.00 -14.82
N VAL A 22 28.86 -3.10 -15.81
CA VAL A 22 27.74 -2.20 -16.08
C VAL A 22 27.32 -2.32 -17.54
N ASP A 23 26.03 -2.48 -17.78
CA ASP A 23 25.42 -2.37 -19.10
C ASP A 23 24.12 -1.55 -19.06
N LEU A 24 23.65 -1.13 -20.25
CA LEU A 24 22.36 -0.50 -20.46
C LEU A 24 21.50 -1.46 -21.28
N VAL A 25 20.43 -1.95 -20.69
CA VAL A 25 19.49 -2.83 -21.36
C VAL A 25 18.09 -2.29 -21.15
N ASP A 26 17.39 -2.04 -22.24
CA ASP A 26 16.02 -1.57 -22.20
C ASP A 26 15.87 -0.28 -21.36
N ALA A 27 16.76 0.68 -21.62
CA ALA A 27 16.90 1.93 -20.85
C ALA A 27 17.25 1.77 -19.36
N ILE A 28 17.49 0.56 -18.85
CA ILE A 28 17.88 0.33 -17.45
C ILE A 28 19.39 0.14 -17.35
N VAL A 29 20.04 0.94 -16.49
CA VAL A 29 21.44 0.71 -16.10
C VAL A 29 21.47 -0.41 -15.10
N ARG A 30 22.20 -1.48 -15.40
CA ARG A 30 22.25 -2.67 -14.54
C ARG A 30 23.62 -3.33 -14.57
N GLY A 31 23.81 -4.27 -13.65
CA GLY A 31 25.11 -4.89 -13.47
C GLY A 31 25.17 -6.00 -12.44
N SER A 32 26.39 -6.42 -12.18
CA SER A 32 26.75 -7.37 -11.12
C SER A 32 28.06 -6.90 -10.49
N LEU A 33 28.18 -7.02 -9.17
CA LEU A 33 29.42 -6.66 -8.46
C LEU A 33 30.58 -7.59 -8.78
N ASN A 34 30.29 -8.88 -9.05
CA ASN A 34 31.26 -9.96 -9.22
C ASN A 34 32.32 -9.96 -8.09
N ALA A 35 31.85 -9.82 -6.86
CA ALA A 35 32.64 -9.88 -5.65
C ALA A 35 33.07 -11.32 -5.33
N THR A 36 34.33 -11.45 -4.92
CA THR A 36 34.93 -12.69 -4.42
C THR A 36 35.73 -12.43 -3.15
N SER A 37 35.62 -13.35 -2.21
CA SER A 37 36.45 -13.44 -1.01
C SER A 37 37.45 -14.60 -1.16
N THR A 38 38.66 -14.41 -0.66
CA THR A 38 39.65 -15.49 -0.56
C THR A 38 39.23 -16.59 0.43
N ARG A 39 38.41 -16.25 1.44
CA ARG A 39 37.87 -17.18 2.43
C ARG A 39 36.62 -17.93 1.94
N TYR A 40 35.70 -17.21 1.30
CA TYR A 40 34.34 -17.71 1.05
C TYR A 40 33.96 -17.77 -0.43
N GLY A 41 34.87 -17.43 -1.34
CA GLY A 41 34.59 -17.36 -2.78
C GLY A 41 33.53 -16.30 -3.08
N ASN A 42 32.58 -16.61 -3.96
CA ASN A 42 31.45 -15.72 -4.32
C ASN A 42 30.16 -16.05 -3.53
N THR A 43 30.26 -16.85 -2.48
CA THR A 43 29.12 -17.31 -1.68
C THR A 43 28.44 -16.12 -1.02
N SER A 44 27.17 -15.87 -1.34
CA SER A 44 26.39 -14.76 -0.79
C SER A 44 25.45 -15.27 0.29
N CYS A 45 25.23 -14.48 1.34
CA CYS A 45 24.37 -14.90 2.44
C CYS A 45 22.90 -15.04 1.98
N SER A 46 22.16 -15.95 2.62
CA SER A 46 20.76 -16.26 2.33
C SER A 46 20.00 -16.56 3.62
N SER A 47 18.70 -16.84 3.52
CA SER A 47 17.88 -17.27 4.67
C SER A 47 18.35 -18.60 5.28
N THR A 48 19.06 -19.44 4.52
CA THR A 48 19.58 -20.74 4.98
C THR A 48 21.08 -20.71 5.29
N GLN A 49 21.79 -19.68 4.83
CA GLN A 49 23.21 -19.49 5.05
C GLN A 49 23.50 -18.07 5.55
N THR A 50 23.61 -17.94 6.87
CA THR A 50 23.81 -16.66 7.56
C THR A 50 25.25 -16.38 7.98
N SER A 51 26.19 -17.29 7.66
CA SER A 51 27.62 -17.14 7.92
C SER A 51 28.48 -17.80 6.84
N SER A 52 29.78 -17.51 6.85
CA SER A 52 30.76 -17.95 5.84
C SER A 52 30.35 -17.53 4.43
N CYS A 53 29.93 -16.28 4.29
CA CYS A 53 29.33 -15.72 3.09
C CYS A 53 29.58 -14.19 2.99
N LEU A 54 29.19 -13.61 1.87
CA LEU A 54 29.26 -12.17 1.58
C LEU A 54 27.88 -11.52 1.70
N THR A 55 27.83 -10.31 2.26
CA THR A 55 26.69 -9.39 2.19
C THR A 55 27.04 -8.13 1.41
N TYR A 56 26.01 -7.49 0.86
CA TYR A 56 26.11 -6.31 0.00
C TYR A 56 25.16 -5.23 0.50
N GLU A 57 25.63 -3.99 0.61
CA GLU A 57 24.85 -2.87 1.13
C GLU A 57 25.17 -1.61 0.32
N PHE A 58 24.14 -0.93 -0.19
CA PHE A 58 24.31 0.36 -0.84
C PHE A 58 24.67 1.43 0.21
N VAL A 59 25.71 2.20 -0.04
CA VAL A 59 26.25 3.19 0.91
C VAL A 59 25.91 4.61 0.50
N SER A 60 26.20 4.99 -0.75
CA SER A 60 26.05 6.37 -1.22
C SER A 60 26.16 6.47 -2.74
N SER A 61 25.73 7.62 -3.28
CA SER A 61 25.96 8.02 -4.67
C SER A 61 26.47 9.47 -4.75
N SER A 62 27.09 9.85 -5.89
CA SER A 62 27.68 11.19 -6.07
C SER A 62 26.67 12.33 -6.20
N ASP A 63 25.47 12.06 -6.73
CA ASP A 63 24.50 13.09 -7.15
C ASP A 63 23.05 12.74 -6.77
N ASN A 64 22.80 11.95 -5.72
CA ASN A 64 21.47 11.43 -5.32
C ASN A 64 20.87 10.36 -6.25
N GLY A 65 21.68 9.73 -7.10
CA GLY A 65 21.25 8.53 -7.84
C GLY A 65 20.84 7.40 -6.88
N LYS A 66 19.91 6.55 -7.31
CA LYS A 66 19.41 5.41 -6.53
C LYS A 66 19.97 4.09 -7.09
N LEU A 67 20.11 3.07 -6.24
CA LEU A 67 20.65 1.76 -6.61
C LEU A 67 19.92 0.67 -5.83
N ASP A 68 19.35 -0.30 -6.55
CA ASP A 68 18.74 -1.51 -5.96
C ASP A 68 19.68 -2.70 -6.07
N LEU A 69 19.86 -3.45 -4.97
CA LEU A 69 20.77 -4.61 -4.86
C LEU A 69 20.00 -5.89 -4.54
N GLY A 70 20.38 -6.99 -5.22
CA GLY A 70 20.04 -8.35 -4.83
C GLY A 70 18.59 -8.79 -5.05
N THR A 71 17.68 -7.88 -5.39
CA THR A 71 16.26 -8.16 -5.70
C THR A 71 15.92 -8.10 -7.18
N VAL A 72 16.88 -7.72 -8.02
CA VAL A 72 16.70 -7.44 -9.44
C VAL A 72 16.43 -8.73 -10.21
N ALA A 73 15.17 -9.03 -10.52
CA ALA A 73 14.78 -10.18 -11.35
C ALA A 73 14.99 -9.91 -12.86
N ALA A 74 16.16 -9.36 -13.23
CA ALA A 74 16.49 -9.16 -14.65
C ALA A 74 16.66 -10.51 -15.35
N PRO A 75 16.18 -10.69 -16.59
CA PRO A 75 16.39 -11.93 -17.35
C PRO A 75 17.87 -12.32 -17.41
N GLY A 76 18.23 -13.42 -16.73
CA GLY A 76 19.60 -13.96 -16.67
C GLY A 76 20.47 -13.47 -15.49
N GLN A 77 19.95 -12.69 -14.54
CA GLN A 77 20.71 -12.17 -13.39
C GLN A 77 19.91 -12.25 -12.08
N THR A 78 19.69 -13.46 -11.55
CA THR A 78 19.06 -13.67 -10.24
C THR A 78 20.13 -13.98 -9.19
N THR A 79 20.99 -13.01 -8.89
CA THR A 79 22.01 -13.19 -7.85
C THR A 79 21.98 -12.05 -6.84
N PRO A 80 22.33 -12.30 -5.56
CA PRO A 80 22.45 -11.25 -4.54
C PRO A 80 23.45 -10.12 -4.90
N GLN A 81 24.30 -10.33 -5.91
CA GLN A 81 25.28 -9.37 -6.41
C GLN A 81 24.76 -8.49 -7.55
N SER A 82 23.59 -8.81 -8.10
CA SER A 82 22.98 -8.09 -9.21
C SER A 82 22.40 -6.76 -8.73
N TYR A 83 22.50 -5.73 -9.56
CA TYR A 83 21.98 -4.40 -9.24
C TYR A 83 21.37 -3.68 -10.43
N THR A 84 20.52 -2.70 -10.14
CA THR A 84 20.09 -1.67 -11.08
C THR A 84 20.41 -0.29 -10.52
N ILE A 85 20.62 0.66 -11.41
CA ILE A 85 20.96 2.04 -11.08
C ILE A 85 19.97 2.96 -11.78
N LEU A 86 19.41 3.88 -10.98
CA LEU A 86 18.76 5.09 -11.46
C LEU A 86 19.77 6.23 -11.30
N PRO A 87 20.52 6.60 -12.36
CA PRO A 87 21.39 7.77 -12.30
C PRO A 87 20.58 9.01 -12.01
N TYR A 88 21.20 10.01 -11.38
CA TYR A 88 20.55 11.30 -11.20
C TYR A 88 20.56 12.11 -12.50
N LEU A 89 19.44 12.72 -12.87
CA LEU A 89 19.35 13.51 -14.09
C LEU A 89 20.15 14.81 -13.98
N THR A 90 21.34 14.83 -14.61
CA THR A 90 22.20 16.02 -14.75
C THR A 90 22.25 16.58 -16.18
N TRP A 91 21.58 15.91 -17.12
CA TRP A 91 21.63 16.23 -18.54
C TRP A 91 20.30 16.76 -19.08
N ASN A 92 20.39 17.48 -20.19
CA ASN A 92 19.22 17.94 -20.92
C ASN A 92 18.60 16.75 -21.68
N LEU A 93 17.33 16.41 -21.39
CA LEU A 93 16.66 15.25 -21.99
C LEU A 93 16.50 15.33 -23.51
N ASN A 94 16.38 16.53 -24.07
CA ASN A 94 16.20 16.77 -25.51
C ASN A 94 17.47 16.60 -26.34
N THR A 95 18.65 16.75 -25.72
CA THR A 95 19.94 16.76 -26.44
C THR A 95 20.92 15.71 -25.92
N GLY A 96 20.72 15.20 -24.70
CA GLY A 96 21.69 14.39 -23.97
C GLY A 96 22.91 15.15 -23.45
N ALA A 97 22.97 16.47 -23.65
CA ALA A 97 24.10 17.29 -23.22
C ALA A 97 24.14 17.41 -21.69
N GLY A 98 25.34 17.29 -21.11
CA GLY A 98 25.56 17.37 -19.65
C GLY A 98 25.71 16.02 -18.95
N LYS A 99 25.71 14.90 -19.67
CA LYS A 99 25.97 13.57 -19.09
C LYS A 99 27.39 13.51 -18.49
N THR A 100 27.46 13.16 -17.20
CA THR A 100 28.70 13.03 -16.42
C THR A 100 28.94 11.58 -15.99
N THR A 101 30.12 11.33 -15.42
CA THR A 101 30.35 10.11 -14.64
C THR A 101 29.71 10.27 -13.27
N GLN A 102 28.92 9.29 -12.85
CA GLN A 102 28.33 9.20 -11.51
C GLN A 102 28.88 7.98 -10.80
N THR A 103 29.07 8.07 -9.49
CA THR A 103 29.61 6.97 -8.68
C THR A 103 28.58 6.45 -7.70
N PHE A 104 28.61 5.13 -7.47
CA PHE A 104 27.74 4.43 -6.53
C PHE A 104 28.58 3.49 -5.68
N ASN A 105 28.53 3.68 -4.37
CA ASN A 105 29.36 2.94 -3.43
C ASN A 105 28.56 1.80 -2.82
N VAL A 106 29.08 0.58 -2.94
CA VAL A 106 28.48 -0.63 -2.36
C VAL A 106 29.48 -1.28 -1.41
N ARG A 107 29.08 -1.44 -0.15
CA ARG A 107 29.85 -2.16 0.86
C ARG A 107 29.67 -3.65 0.65
N VAL A 108 30.79 -4.36 0.53
CA VAL A 108 30.89 -5.82 0.47
C VAL A 108 31.52 -6.28 1.78
N THR A 109 30.86 -7.20 2.47
CA THR A 109 31.30 -7.62 3.80
C THR A 109 31.29 -9.13 3.95
N GLU A 110 32.37 -9.68 4.48
CA GLU A 110 32.42 -11.07 4.92
C GLU A 110 31.66 -11.22 6.25
N VAL A 111 30.75 -12.20 6.31
CA VAL A 111 30.07 -12.59 7.54
C VAL A 111 30.70 -13.88 8.03
N THR A 112 31.42 -13.83 9.15
CA THR A 112 32.02 -15.01 9.77
C THR A 112 31.03 -15.72 10.69
N ASP A 113 31.36 -16.94 11.09
CA ASP A 113 30.57 -17.67 12.10
C ASP A 113 30.55 -16.93 13.45
N PHE A 114 31.60 -16.14 13.75
CA PHE A 114 31.66 -15.32 14.96
C PHE A 114 30.66 -14.15 14.89
N ASP A 115 30.52 -13.52 13.72
CA ASP A 115 29.54 -12.44 13.52
C ASP A 115 28.11 -12.96 13.65
N ALA A 116 27.82 -14.11 13.02
CA ALA A 116 26.52 -14.76 13.13
C ALA A 116 26.21 -15.22 14.56
N PHE A 117 27.21 -15.73 15.29
CA PHE A 117 27.07 -16.06 16.70
C PHE A 117 26.73 -14.83 17.55
N LEU A 118 27.50 -13.74 17.43
CA LEU A 118 27.30 -12.54 18.23
C LEU A 118 25.96 -11.86 17.95
N THR A 119 25.58 -11.77 16.67
CA THR A 119 24.31 -11.18 16.25
C THR A 119 23.09 -12.05 16.59
N GLY A 120 23.29 -13.37 16.73
CA GLY A 120 22.28 -14.31 17.20
C GLY A 120 22.04 -14.32 18.72
N LEU A 121 22.86 -13.64 19.52
CA LEU A 121 22.68 -13.57 20.98
C LEU A 121 21.51 -12.65 21.38
N PRO A 122 20.57 -13.09 22.24
CA PRO A 122 19.50 -12.23 22.74
C PRO A 122 20.06 -10.99 23.47
N LEU A 123 19.42 -9.82 23.27
CA LEU A 123 19.78 -8.50 23.83
C LEU A 123 21.11 -7.92 23.30
N ILE A 124 22.19 -8.70 23.31
CA ILE A 124 23.53 -8.25 22.88
C ILE A 124 23.62 -8.14 21.35
N GLY A 125 22.97 -9.03 20.60
CA GLY A 125 23.04 -9.07 19.14
C GLY A 125 22.57 -7.77 18.47
N THR A 126 21.60 -7.08 19.08
CA THR A 126 21.08 -5.78 18.59
C THR A 126 22.12 -4.66 18.63
N LEU A 127 23.07 -4.74 19.57
CA LEU A 127 24.19 -3.80 19.71
C LEU A 127 25.44 -4.29 18.98
N ALA A 128 25.58 -5.62 18.82
CA ALA A 128 26.76 -6.24 18.24
C ALA A 128 26.92 -5.91 16.75
N GLY A 129 25.85 -5.93 15.95
CA GLY A 129 25.92 -5.62 14.51
C GLY A 129 26.53 -4.24 14.21
N PRO A 130 25.96 -3.14 14.75
CA PRO A 130 26.50 -1.79 14.58
C PRO A 130 27.93 -1.65 15.12
N LEU A 131 28.25 -2.27 16.26
CA LEU A 131 29.58 -2.22 16.87
C LEU A 131 30.63 -2.96 16.02
N ILE A 132 30.28 -4.14 15.49
CA ILE A 132 31.13 -4.92 14.60
C ILE A 132 31.37 -4.13 13.30
N SER A 133 30.33 -3.53 12.72
CA SER A 133 30.46 -2.67 11.54
C SER A 133 31.42 -1.50 11.80
N LEU A 134 31.27 -0.80 12.93
CA LEU A 134 32.18 0.27 13.35
C LEU A 134 33.64 -0.21 13.51
N LEU A 135 33.84 -1.40 14.10
CA LEU A 135 35.18 -1.98 14.28
C LEU A 135 35.84 -2.37 12.95
N ARG A 136 35.06 -2.82 11.96
CA ARG A 136 35.55 -3.14 10.61
C ARG A 136 35.97 -1.90 9.84
N GLU A 137 35.26 -0.79 10.03
CA GLU A 137 35.56 0.49 9.35
C GLU A 137 36.74 1.25 9.96
N ALA A 138 37.12 0.93 11.20
CA ALA A 138 38.23 1.58 11.88
C ALA A 138 39.59 1.20 11.26
N PRO A 139 40.38 2.17 10.74
CA PRO A 139 41.70 1.89 10.19
C PRO A 139 42.60 1.20 11.23
N LEU A 140 43.42 0.23 10.81
CA LEU A 140 44.29 -0.62 11.63
C LEU A 140 43.55 -1.65 12.53
N VAL A 141 42.45 -1.27 13.16
CA VAL A 141 41.65 -2.16 14.02
C VAL A 141 40.87 -3.17 13.18
N GLY A 142 40.24 -2.73 12.10
CA GLY A 142 39.53 -3.61 11.16
C GLY A 142 40.46 -4.66 10.55
N SER A 143 41.65 -4.27 10.10
CA SER A 143 42.65 -5.20 9.55
C SER A 143 43.17 -6.19 10.59
N LEU A 144 43.34 -5.78 11.85
CA LEU A 144 43.76 -6.66 12.94
C LEU A 144 42.67 -7.68 13.31
N LEU A 145 41.40 -7.26 13.30
CA LEU A 145 40.26 -8.09 13.69
C LEU A 145 39.65 -8.87 12.52
N ALA A 146 40.01 -8.58 11.28
CA ALA A 146 39.53 -9.24 10.07
C ALA A 146 39.51 -10.78 10.14
N PRO A 147 40.49 -11.49 10.76
CA PRO A 147 40.40 -12.94 10.92
C PRO A 147 39.18 -13.42 11.72
N PHE A 148 38.66 -12.60 12.64
CA PHE A 148 37.54 -12.93 13.52
C PHE A 148 36.21 -12.36 13.03
N ILE A 149 36.19 -11.08 12.65
CA ILE A 149 34.95 -10.38 12.26
C ILE A 149 34.80 -10.21 10.76
N GLY A 150 35.66 -10.81 9.92
CA GLY A 150 35.55 -10.68 8.47
C GLY A 150 36.12 -9.36 7.93
N GLU A 151 36.50 -9.35 6.65
CA GLU A 151 36.89 -8.14 5.93
C GLU A 151 35.67 -7.38 5.39
N THR A 152 35.86 -6.08 5.14
CA THR A 152 34.90 -5.23 4.45
C THR A 152 35.62 -4.38 3.41
N LEU A 153 34.97 -4.14 2.28
CA LEU A 153 35.44 -3.29 1.19
C LEU A 153 34.28 -2.45 0.68
N VAL A 154 34.48 -1.16 0.50
CA VAL A 154 33.53 -0.31 -0.25
C VAL A 154 33.98 -0.28 -1.70
N ALA A 155 33.20 -0.91 -2.57
CA ALA A 155 33.44 -0.92 -4.01
C ALA A 155 32.72 0.27 -4.66
N GLU A 156 33.47 1.06 -5.44
CA GLU A 156 32.92 2.16 -6.22
C GLU A 156 32.54 1.68 -7.63
N ILE A 157 31.28 1.89 -8.00
CA ILE A 157 30.75 1.66 -9.34
C ILE A 157 30.70 3.01 -10.05
N ALA A 158 31.66 3.26 -10.94
CA ALA A 158 31.70 4.47 -11.76
C ALA A 158 30.94 4.23 -13.08
N VAL A 159 29.85 4.98 -13.29
CA VAL A 159 29.00 4.91 -14.48
C VAL A 159 29.19 6.17 -15.32
N ASN A 160 29.90 6.06 -16.45
CA ASN A 160 30.02 7.16 -17.41
C ASN A 160 28.79 7.20 -18.32
N MET A 161 27.86 8.10 -18.01
CA MET A 161 26.59 8.20 -18.75
C MET A 161 26.77 8.64 -20.20
N ALA A 162 27.79 9.44 -20.51
CA ALA A 162 28.04 9.90 -21.87
C ALA A 162 28.46 8.75 -22.81
N THR A 163 29.21 7.79 -22.29
CA THR A 163 29.60 6.58 -23.04
C THR A 163 28.53 5.50 -23.02
N LEU A 164 27.84 5.32 -21.88
CA LEU A 164 26.85 4.26 -21.71
C LEU A 164 25.55 4.53 -22.49
N ALA A 165 25.12 5.78 -22.49
CA ALA A 165 23.90 6.24 -23.15
C ALA A 165 24.21 7.51 -23.96
N PRO A 166 24.83 7.39 -25.15
CA PRO A 166 25.19 8.57 -25.94
C PRO A 166 23.94 9.35 -26.41
N ALA A 167 24.08 10.67 -26.57
CA ALA A 167 23.04 11.57 -27.05
C ALA A 167 21.70 11.38 -26.30
N THR A 168 20.59 11.27 -27.01
CA THR A 168 19.22 11.13 -26.47
C THR A 168 18.82 9.68 -26.21
N THR A 169 19.79 8.75 -26.10
CA THR A 169 19.49 7.35 -25.72
C THR A 169 18.65 7.34 -24.43
N PRO A 170 17.46 6.71 -24.42
CA PRO A 170 16.61 6.61 -23.24
C PRO A 170 17.33 5.92 -22.08
N VAL A 171 17.17 6.47 -20.88
CA VAL A 171 17.67 5.90 -19.63
C VAL A 171 16.62 6.15 -18.56
N ALA A 172 16.35 5.18 -17.70
CA ALA A 172 15.68 5.42 -16.43
C ALA A 172 16.58 6.25 -15.52
N PHE A 173 16.00 7.14 -14.73
CA PHE A 173 16.77 8.06 -13.89
C PHE A 173 15.94 8.50 -12.69
N THR A 174 16.61 9.16 -11.74
CA THR A 174 15.96 9.88 -10.65
C THR A 174 16.25 11.37 -10.74
N TYR A 175 15.33 12.21 -10.26
CA TYR A 175 15.46 13.66 -10.27
C TYR A 175 14.61 14.29 -9.16
N ASP A 176 15.10 15.41 -8.62
CA ASP A 176 14.37 16.19 -7.61
C ASP A 176 13.50 17.27 -8.28
N VAL A 177 12.25 16.91 -8.57
CA VAL A 177 11.25 17.83 -9.13
C VAL A 177 10.98 18.94 -8.13
N THR A 178 10.94 20.19 -8.60
CA THR A 178 10.65 21.34 -7.73
C THR A 178 9.15 21.58 -7.71
N SER A 179 8.55 21.48 -6.54
CA SER A 179 7.14 21.74 -6.33
C SER A 179 6.81 23.24 -6.22
N PHE A 180 5.53 23.56 -6.14
CA PHE A 180 4.96 24.91 -6.12
C PHE A 180 5.53 25.83 -5.02
N ASP A 181 5.99 25.24 -3.91
CA ASP A 181 6.56 25.92 -2.74
C ASP A 181 8.10 25.80 -2.65
N GLY A 182 8.74 25.29 -3.71
CA GLY A 182 10.19 25.08 -3.77
C GLY A 182 10.67 23.80 -3.11
N VAL A 183 9.78 23.00 -2.50
CA VAL A 183 10.11 21.66 -1.99
C VAL A 183 10.57 20.77 -3.14
N LYS A 184 11.59 19.96 -2.86
CA LYS A 184 12.13 18.96 -3.79
C LYS A 184 11.43 17.63 -3.58
N ILE A 185 10.87 17.06 -4.65
CA ILE A 185 10.19 15.77 -4.65
C ILE A 185 11.03 14.79 -5.45
N SER A 186 11.60 13.79 -4.76
CA SER A 186 12.46 12.78 -5.36
C SER A 186 11.63 11.85 -6.24
N THR A 187 11.85 11.96 -7.56
CA THR A 187 11.01 11.37 -8.59
C THR A 187 11.85 10.46 -9.48
N ASN A 188 11.39 9.23 -9.70
CA ASN A 188 12.02 8.26 -10.58
C ASN A 188 11.24 8.19 -11.90
N PHE A 189 11.92 8.22 -13.02
CA PHE A 189 11.34 8.06 -14.35
C PHE A 189 11.85 6.77 -14.99
N PHE A 190 10.93 5.94 -15.47
CA PHE A 190 11.21 4.71 -16.18
C PHE A 190 10.63 4.78 -17.61
N PRO A 191 11.47 4.74 -18.65
CA PRO A 191 10.99 4.69 -20.02
C PRO A 191 10.21 3.39 -20.32
N ALA A 192 9.21 3.46 -21.18
CA ALA A 192 8.51 2.28 -21.71
C ALA A 192 9.50 1.24 -22.28
N ALA A 193 9.17 -0.04 -22.15
CA ALA A 193 10.06 -1.09 -22.64
C ALA A 193 10.20 -1.02 -24.17
N GLY A 194 11.44 -1.05 -24.66
CA GLY A 194 11.79 -0.99 -26.07
C GLY A 194 11.75 0.40 -26.69
N ILE A 195 11.37 1.44 -25.95
CA ILE A 195 11.24 2.80 -26.48
C ILE A 195 12.57 3.30 -27.08
N GLN A 196 12.48 4.02 -28.20
CA GLN A 196 13.63 4.56 -28.90
C GLN A 196 13.69 6.08 -28.74
N ALA A 197 14.87 6.66 -28.95
CA ALA A 197 14.98 8.12 -28.99
C ALA A 197 14.10 8.70 -30.12
N GLY A 198 13.32 9.74 -29.80
CA GLY A 198 12.41 10.38 -30.76
C GLY A 198 11.05 9.71 -30.92
N THR A 199 10.78 8.62 -30.18
CA THR A 199 9.42 8.07 -30.02
C THR A 199 8.86 8.45 -28.65
N GLN A 200 7.54 8.56 -28.57
CA GLN A 200 6.83 8.90 -27.34
C GLN A 200 5.94 7.74 -26.90
N SER A 201 5.70 7.65 -25.60
CA SER A 201 4.75 6.74 -24.98
C SER A 201 3.89 7.50 -23.94
N PRO A 202 2.64 7.07 -23.71
CA PRO A 202 1.82 7.58 -22.63
C PRO A 202 2.49 7.36 -21.27
N LEU A 203 2.04 8.08 -20.26
CA LEU A 203 2.65 8.13 -18.94
C LEU A 203 1.70 7.59 -17.87
N VAL A 204 2.26 6.84 -16.92
CA VAL A 204 1.57 6.45 -15.70
C VAL A 204 2.34 6.98 -14.50
N LEU A 205 1.65 7.62 -13.56
CA LEU A 205 2.17 7.94 -12.24
C LEU A 205 1.74 6.82 -11.27
N ASN A 206 2.69 6.23 -10.55
CA ASN A 206 2.44 5.23 -9.53
C ASN A 206 2.83 5.78 -8.14
N GLY A 207 1.81 6.10 -7.35
CA GLY A 207 1.97 6.64 -6.00
C GLY A 207 2.19 5.52 -4.97
N PRO A 208 3.12 5.69 -4.00
CA PRO A 208 3.34 4.69 -2.96
C PRO A 208 2.33 4.82 -1.80
N GLY A 209 2.19 3.75 -1.01
CA GLY A 209 1.48 3.78 0.27
C GLY A 209 2.17 4.68 1.32
N LEU A 210 1.45 5.00 2.40
CA LEU A 210 1.99 5.83 3.49
C LEU A 210 3.16 5.11 4.18
N GLY A 211 4.30 5.79 4.35
CA GLY A 211 5.50 5.15 4.89
C GLY A 211 6.22 4.25 3.89
N ALA A 212 5.89 4.33 2.59
CA ALA A 212 6.62 3.64 1.53
C ALA A 212 7.25 4.65 0.55
N ALA A 213 8.44 4.30 0.06
CA ALA A 213 9.12 5.06 -0.99
C ALA A 213 8.56 4.68 -2.37
N GLY A 214 8.79 5.55 -3.36
CA GLY A 214 8.48 5.22 -4.75
C GLY A 214 9.33 4.02 -5.20
N VAL A 215 8.71 3.06 -5.89
CA VAL A 215 9.42 1.85 -6.35
C VAL A 215 10.59 2.24 -7.25
N THR A 216 11.78 1.75 -6.91
CA THR A 216 13.04 1.99 -7.64
C THR A 216 13.40 0.82 -8.56
N ASP A 217 13.00 -0.40 -8.21
CA ASP A 217 13.32 -1.61 -8.99
C ASP A 217 12.52 -1.64 -10.30
N PRO A 218 13.18 -1.48 -11.47
CA PRO A 218 12.51 -1.45 -12.76
C PRO A 218 11.95 -2.82 -13.22
N TYR A 219 12.29 -3.90 -12.50
CA TYR A 219 11.84 -5.26 -12.77
C TYR A 219 10.79 -5.75 -11.77
N ALA A 220 10.42 -4.94 -10.78
CA ALA A 220 9.35 -5.29 -9.87
C ALA A 220 8.05 -5.51 -10.65
N THR A 221 7.41 -6.66 -10.44
CA THR A 221 6.11 -7.01 -11.04
C THR A 221 4.96 -6.34 -10.33
N ARG A 222 5.16 -5.94 -9.07
CA ARG A 222 4.15 -5.31 -8.21
C ARG A 222 4.62 -3.94 -7.73
N GLY A 223 3.67 -3.08 -7.43
CA GLY A 223 3.88 -1.79 -6.79
C GLY A 223 4.13 -1.95 -5.29
N THR A 224 3.81 -0.90 -4.54
CA THR A 224 3.87 -0.94 -3.06
C THR A 224 2.75 -1.79 -2.44
N GLU A 225 1.68 -2.04 -3.19
CA GLU A 225 0.58 -2.94 -2.83
C GLU A 225 0.47 -4.05 -3.88
N GLU A 226 0.14 -5.27 -3.45
CA GLU A 226 0.25 -6.47 -4.29
C GLU A 226 -0.57 -6.39 -5.60
N PHE A 227 -1.79 -5.85 -5.53
CA PHE A 227 -2.71 -5.72 -6.67
C PHE A 227 -2.39 -4.55 -7.61
N VAL A 228 -1.40 -3.71 -7.29
CA VAL A 228 -0.96 -2.61 -8.16
C VAL A 228 0.16 -3.11 -9.07
N PRO A 229 0.06 -2.95 -10.41
CA PRO A 229 1.13 -3.36 -11.31
C PRO A 229 2.40 -2.54 -11.09
N GLY A 230 3.54 -3.22 -11.01
CA GLY A 230 4.85 -2.61 -10.81
C GLY A 230 5.51 -2.11 -12.11
N PRO A 231 6.71 -1.53 -12.02
CA PRO A 231 7.44 -1.01 -13.17
C PRO A 231 7.60 -1.97 -14.34
N SER A 232 7.85 -3.25 -14.11
CA SER A 232 8.01 -4.21 -15.21
C SER A 232 6.74 -4.40 -16.04
N VAL A 233 5.57 -4.45 -15.38
CA VAL A 233 4.27 -4.68 -16.03
C VAL A 233 3.86 -3.43 -16.81
N VAL A 234 3.93 -2.26 -16.17
CA VAL A 234 3.56 -0.97 -16.79
C VAL A 234 4.44 -0.65 -17.99
N ARG A 235 5.76 -0.85 -17.88
CA ARG A 235 6.69 -0.62 -18.99
C ARG A 235 6.47 -1.59 -20.14
N ALA A 236 6.17 -2.86 -19.84
CA ALA A 236 5.85 -3.87 -20.85
C ALA A 236 4.54 -3.57 -21.58
N ALA A 237 3.60 -2.89 -20.92
CA ALA A 237 2.37 -2.36 -21.51
C ALA A 237 2.58 -1.06 -22.32
N ASN A 238 3.83 -0.70 -22.65
CA ASN A 238 4.20 0.45 -23.47
C ASN A 238 3.97 1.84 -22.81
N TYR A 239 3.89 1.91 -21.48
CA TYR A 239 3.84 3.17 -20.74
C TYR A 239 5.20 3.57 -20.21
N ASN A 240 5.51 4.87 -20.26
CA ASN A 240 6.48 5.45 -19.34
C ASN A 240 5.88 5.42 -17.93
N LEU A 241 6.72 5.29 -16.91
CA LEU A 241 6.28 5.27 -15.52
C LEU A 241 7.04 6.32 -14.70
N ILE A 242 6.32 7.01 -13.83
CA ILE A 242 6.90 7.80 -12.76
C ILE A 242 6.51 7.21 -11.41
N THR A 243 7.50 7.01 -10.53
CA THR A 243 7.29 6.78 -9.09
C THR A 243 7.95 7.92 -8.32
N TRP A 244 7.53 8.20 -7.09
CA TRP A 244 8.15 9.26 -6.29
C TRP A 244 8.08 8.95 -4.80
N ASP A 245 8.97 9.58 -4.04
CA ASP A 245 8.90 9.58 -2.58
C ASP A 245 7.92 10.68 -2.15
N PRO A 246 6.92 10.42 -1.28
CA PRO A 246 5.95 11.44 -0.88
C PRO A 246 6.60 12.61 -0.14
N ARG A 247 5.93 13.78 -0.17
CA ARG A 247 6.31 14.94 0.63
C ARG A 247 6.49 14.56 2.09
N GLY A 248 7.60 15.01 2.70
CA GLY A 248 7.93 14.72 4.09
C GLY A 248 8.54 13.35 4.32
N GLU A 249 8.62 12.48 3.32
CA GLU A 249 9.10 11.11 3.44
C GLU A 249 10.37 10.86 2.61
N PHE A 250 11.19 9.91 3.06
CA PHE A 250 12.40 9.44 2.38
C PHE A 250 13.28 10.57 1.82
N ALA A 251 13.56 10.56 0.50
CA ALA A 251 14.45 11.54 -0.14
C ALA A 251 13.75 12.86 -0.50
N SER A 252 12.41 12.90 -0.47
CA SER A 252 11.65 14.14 -0.69
C SER A 252 11.76 15.08 0.49
N GLY A 253 11.67 16.39 0.25
CA GLY A 253 11.66 17.43 1.27
C GLY A 253 10.27 17.70 1.84
N GLY A 254 10.09 18.85 2.52
CA GLY A 254 8.78 19.31 3.00
C GLY A 254 8.24 18.58 4.23
N ILE A 255 6.95 18.81 4.49
CA ILE A 255 6.17 18.27 5.62
C ILE A 255 4.91 17.59 5.07
N LEU A 256 4.71 16.31 5.39
CA LEU A 256 3.54 15.52 5.01
C LEU A 256 2.24 16.12 5.54
N GLN A 257 1.23 16.23 4.69
CA GLN A 257 -0.11 16.77 4.94
C GLN A 257 -1.25 15.80 4.62
N LEU A 258 -0.95 14.50 4.45
CA LEU A 258 -1.93 13.42 4.25
C LEU A 258 -2.74 13.52 2.95
N ASP A 259 -2.07 13.61 1.79
CA ASP A 259 -2.70 13.82 0.49
C ASP A 259 -3.61 15.05 0.46
N ASN A 260 -3.10 16.16 0.97
CA ASN A 260 -3.85 17.40 0.95
C ASN A 260 -3.83 18.02 -0.47
N PRO A 261 -4.98 18.45 -1.01
CA PRO A 261 -5.05 19.07 -2.35
C PRO A 261 -4.17 20.31 -2.51
N PHE A 262 -3.88 21.02 -1.42
CA PHE A 262 -3.06 22.23 -1.46
C PHE A 262 -1.56 21.97 -1.27
N TYR A 263 -1.16 20.72 -1.00
CA TYR A 263 0.24 20.31 -0.82
C TYR A 263 0.58 19.14 -1.75
N GLU A 264 0.37 17.89 -1.34
CA GLU A 264 0.70 16.72 -2.16
C GLU A 264 0.00 16.74 -3.53
N GLY A 265 -1.25 17.21 -3.61
CA GLY A 265 -1.93 17.39 -4.90
C GLY A 265 -1.16 18.33 -5.85
N ARG A 266 -0.56 19.39 -5.29
CA ARG A 266 0.26 20.34 -6.05
C ARG A 266 1.66 19.79 -6.35
N ASP A 267 2.17 18.86 -5.55
CA ASP A 267 3.39 18.10 -5.86
C ASP A 267 3.16 17.22 -7.09
N ALA A 268 2.03 16.51 -7.15
CA ALA A 268 1.65 15.71 -8.31
C ALA A 268 1.49 16.59 -9.58
N SER A 269 0.82 17.75 -9.48
CA SER A 269 0.76 18.72 -10.59
C SER A 269 2.13 19.20 -11.07
N ALA A 270 3.10 19.37 -10.15
CA ALA A 270 4.46 19.75 -10.51
C ALA A 270 5.19 18.62 -11.24
N ILE A 271 5.02 17.37 -10.79
CA ILE A 271 5.52 16.17 -11.47
C ILE A 271 4.93 16.06 -12.88
N ILE A 272 3.61 16.24 -13.05
CA ILE A 272 2.95 16.21 -14.37
C ILE A 272 3.53 17.30 -15.29
N SER A 273 3.71 18.51 -14.76
CA SER A 273 4.27 19.63 -15.54
C SER A 273 5.70 19.37 -15.97
N TRP A 274 6.52 18.82 -15.06
CA TRP A 274 7.89 18.42 -15.38
C TRP A 274 7.93 17.28 -16.40
N ALA A 275 7.04 16.29 -16.28
CA ALA A 275 6.96 15.16 -17.20
C ALA A 275 6.57 15.60 -18.62
N ALA A 276 5.74 16.63 -18.76
CA ALA A 276 5.35 17.19 -20.05
C ALA A 276 6.54 17.80 -20.84
N GLU A 277 7.67 18.09 -20.18
CA GLU A 277 8.90 18.58 -20.84
C GLU A 277 9.81 17.44 -21.32
N ASN A 278 9.49 16.19 -20.96
CA ASN A 278 10.28 15.02 -21.32
C ASN A 278 9.95 14.56 -22.76
N PRO A 279 10.92 14.50 -23.68
CA PRO A 279 10.68 14.13 -25.07
C PRO A 279 10.22 12.68 -25.28
N LEU A 280 10.28 11.83 -24.26
CA LEU A 280 9.76 10.46 -24.32
C LEU A 280 8.29 10.35 -23.93
N VAL A 281 7.70 11.41 -23.35
CA VAL A 281 6.31 11.43 -22.91
C VAL A 281 5.42 11.92 -24.05
N GLN A 282 4.36 11.16 -24.33
CA GLN A 282 3.30 11.56 -25.26
C GLN A 282 2.51 12.71 -24.66
N LEU A 283 2.18 13.69 -25.51
CA LEU A 283 1.35 14.83 -25.13
C LEU A 283 0.06 14.81 -25.94
N ASP A 284 -1.06 15.05 -25.26
CA ASP A 284 -2.35 15.29 -25.92
C ASP A 284 -2.42 16.74 -26.43
N ASN A 285 -1.86 17.67 -25.66
CA ASN A 285 -1.71 19.07 -26.03
C ASN A 285 -0.36 19.63 -25.54
N PRO A 286 0.12 20.80 -26.04
CA PRO A 286 1.33 21.41 -25.51
C PRO A 286 1.27 21.63 -23.98
N GLY A 287 2.15 20.96 -23.24
CA GLY A 287 2.20 21.00 -21.76
C GLY A 287 1.22 20.08 -21.03
N ASP A 288 0.53 19.21 -21.78
CA ASP A 288 -0.54 18.33 -21.35
C ASP A 288 -0.19 16.89 -21.75
N PRO A 289 0.44 16.12 -20.85
CA PRO A 289 0.86 14.76 -21.14
C PRO A 289 -0.35 13.81 -21.12
N ALA A 290 -0.36 12.82 -22.01
CA ALA A 290 -1.29 11.69 -21.91
C ALA A 290 -0.92 10.89 -20.64
N VAL A 291 -1.64 11.12 -19.54
CA VAL A 291 -1.23 10.70 -18.21
C VAL A 291 -2.36 10.05 -17.40
N GLY A 292 -2.07 8.83 -16.96
CA GLY A 292 -2.87 8.10 -15.98
C GLY A 292 -2.21 8.01 -14.62
N MET A 293 -2.97 7.59 -13.62
CA MET A 293 -2.46 7.29 -12.29
C MET A 293 -2.90 5.91 -11.80
N ILE A 294 -2.01 5.25 -11.06
CA ILE A 294 -2.25 3.99 -10.34
C ILE A 294 -1.62 4.06 -8.94
N GLY A 295 -2.02 3.16 -8.05
CA GLY A 295 -1.53 3.14 -6.68
C GLY A 295 -2.59 2.68 -5.69
N GLY A 296 -2.13 2.24 -4.52
CA GLY A 296 -2.99 1.76 -3.45
C GLY A 296 -2.83 2.58 -2.17
N SER A 297 -3.84 2.54 -1.30
CA SER A 297 -3.82 3.21 0.00
C SER A 297 -3.61 4.73 -0.17
N TYR A 298 -2.55 5.29 0.41
CA TYR A 298 -2.10 6.68 0.19
C TYR A 298 -1.89 7.00 -1.30
N GLY A 299 -1.19 6.11 -2.01
CA GLY A 299 -1.02 6.19 -3.46
C GLY A 299 -2.32 6.04 -4.27
N GLY A 300 -3.38 5.52 -3.65
CA GLY A 300 -4.73 5.53 -4.20
C GLY A 300 -5.43 6.88 -3.99
N ALA A 301 -5.31 7.45 -2.80
CA ALA A 301 -6.01 8.69 -2.44
C ALA A 301 -5.47 9.94 -3.15
N ILE A 302 -4.15 10.03 -3.35
CA ILE A 302 -3.54 11.13 -4.12
C ILE A 302 -4.08 11.22 -5.55
N GLN A 303 -4.52 10.10 -6.14
CA GLN A 303 -5.08 10.09 -7.48
C GLN A 303 -6.38 10.89 -7.55
N TRP A 304 -7.29 10.68 -6.59
CA TRP A 304 -8.52 11.45 -6.53
C TRP A 304 -8.26 12.94 -6.38
N VAL A 305 -7.32 13.29 -5.50
CA VAL A 305 -6.94 14.67 -5.20
C VAL A 305 -6.33 15.33 -6.44
N THR A 306 -5.43 14.63 -7.13
CA THR A 306 -4.77 15.15 -8.34
C THR A 306 -5.78 15.28 -9.48
N ALA A 307 -6.55 14.25 -9.79
CA ALA A 307 -7.52 14.25 -10.89
C ALA A 307 -8.67 15.27 -10.72
N THR A 308 -8.96 15.69 -9.49
CA THR A 308 -9.95 16.74 -9.23
C THR A 308 -9.37 18.16 -9.25
N THR A 309 -8.06 18.31 -9.08
CA THR A 309 -7.39 19.62 -9.00
C THR A 309 -6.51 19.94 -10.21
N ASP A 310 -6.16 18.95 -11.01
CA ASP A 310 -5.37 19.04 -12.23
C ASP A 310 -6.15 18.41 -13.40
N PRO A 311 -6.63 19.21 -14.37
CA PRO A 311 -7.49 18.72 -15.44
C PRO A 311 -6.76 17.86 -16.49
N ARG A 312 -5.44 17.71 -16.37
CA ARG A 312 -4.59 16.96 -17.32
C ARG A 312 -4.56 15.46 -17.05
N VAL A 313 -5.22 14.97 -15.99
CA VAL A 313 -5.23 13.53 -15.68
C VAL A 313 -6.36 12.85 -16.45
N ASP A 314 -6.02 11.90 -17.29
CA ASP A 314 -6.94 11.28 -18.25
C ASP A 314 -7.63 10.03 -17.70
N GLY A 315 -7.00 9.31 -16.77
CA GLY A 315 -7.59 8.13 -16.14
C GLY A 315 -6.90 7.74 -14.84
N ILE A 316 -7.68 7.25 -13.86
CA ILE A 316 -7.14 6.83 -12.56
C ILE A 316 -7.61 5.42 -12.15
N VAL A 317 -6.76 4.71 -11.41
CA VAL A 317 -7.05 3.40 -10.81
C VAL A 317 -6.77 3.45 -9.30
N PRO A 318 -7.61 4.15 -8.52
CA PRO A 318 -7.44 4.29 -7.09
C PRO A 318 -7.78 3.00 -6.35
N GLY A 319 -6.75 2.40 -5.75
CA GLY A 319 -6.87 1.16 -5.00
C GLY A 319 -6.90 1.37 -3.48
N ILE A 320 -7.75 0.62 -2.79
CA ILE A 320 -7.88 0.52 -1.32
C ILE A 320 -7.71 1.88 -0.62
N SER A 321 -8.39 2.90 -1.14
CA SER A 321 -8.25 4.30 -0.71
C SER A 321 -9.49 4.76 0.04
N TRP A 322 -9.45 5.98 0.60
CA TRP A 322 -10.55 6.51 1.39
C TRP A 322 -11.41 7.53 0.64
N ASN A 323 -12.65 7.69 1.11
CA ASN A 323 -13.43 8.90 0.90
C ASN A 323 -13.07 9.96 1.94
N SER A 324 -13.05 9.58 3.23
CA SER A 324 -12.82 10.47 4.36
C SER A 324 -12.00 9.78 5.46
N LEU A 325 -10.85 10.38 5.83
CA LEU A 325 -10.01 9.89 6.92
C LEU A 325 -10.73 9.94 8.27
N ASN A 326 -11.61 10.92 8.51
CA ASN A 326 -12.42 10.95 9.73
C ASN A 326 -13.33 9.72 9.81
N SER A 327 -14.05 9.39 8.74
CA SER A 327 -14.91 8.19 8.72
C SER A 327 -14.15 6.87 8.76
N SER A 328 -12.86 6.85 8.38
CA SER A 328 -12.02 5.65 8.36
C SER A 328 -11.31 5.41 9.70
N LEU A 329 -10.69 6.46 10.27
CA LEU A 329 -9.86 6.40 11.49
C LEU A 329 -10.62 6.79 12.77
N TYR A 330 -11.73 7.51 12.63
CA TYR A 330 -12.59 7.94 13.73
C TYR A 330 -14.10 7.70 13.43
N PRO A 331 -14.49 6.50 12.93
CA PRO A 331 -15.89 6.19 12.63
C PRO A 331 -16.76 6.30 13.89
N GLU A 332 -17.92 6.94 13.78
CA GLU A 332 -18.86 7.12 14.90
C GLU A 332 -18.22 7.74 16.16
N ASP A 333 -17.21 8.62 15.99
CA ASP A 333 -16.39 9.19 17.06
C ASP A 333 -15.64 8.14 17.91
N ILE A 334 -15.39 6.95 17.34
CA ILE A 334 -14.65 5.85 17.97
C ILE A 334 -13.27 5.72 17.31
N PHE A 335 -12.23 5.98 18.11
CA PHE A 335 -10.84 5.99 17.64
C PHE A 335 -10.34 4.60 17.26
N LYS A 336 -9.89 4.44 16.02
CA LYS A 336 -9.33 3.18 15.50
C LYS A 336 -7.86 3.02 15.92
N SER A 337 -7.64 2.72 17.19
CA SER A 337 -6.33 2.72 17.84
C SER A 337 -5.29 1.80 17.22
N ALA A 338 -5.68 0.61 16.75
CA ALA A 338 -4.72 -0.33 16.17
C ALA A 338 -4.08 0.25 14.91
N TRP A 339 -4.90 0.71 13.97
CA TRP A 339 -4.44 1.34 12.74
C TRP A 339 -3.70 2.65 12.98
N ALA A 340 -4.19 3.51 13.87
CA ALA A 340 -3.48 4.74 14.22
C ALA A 340 -2.06 4.45 14.77
N THR A 341 -1.90 3.36 15.53
CA THR A 341 -0.59 2.92 16.04
C THR A 341 0.29 2.38 14.90
N VAL A 342 -0.25 1.52 14.03
CA VAL A 342 0.47 0.98 12.86
C VAL A 342 1.01 2.11 11.97
N LEU A 343 0.14 3.04 11.57
CA LEU A 343 0.49 4.15 10.69
C LEU A 343 1.51 5.10 11.34
N SER A 344 1.33 5.40 12.64
CA SER A 344 2.26 6.27 13.37
C SER A 344 3.64 5.66 13.53
N LEU A 345 3.71 4.35 13.81
CA LEU A 345 4.97 3.64 13.87
C LEU A 345 5.63 3.58 12.49
N SER A 346 4.87 3.33 11.42
CA SER A 346 5.39 3.38 10.05
C SER A 346 6.11 4.72 9.80
N LEU A 347 5.40 5.84 9.99
CA LEU A 347 5.95 7.20 9.83
C LEU A 347 7.14 7.49 10.75
N LEU A 348 7.11 6.99 11.99
CA LEU A 348 8.22 7.17 12.93
C LEU A 348 9.46 6.39 12.47
N THR A 349 9.29 5.14 12.03
CA THR A 349 10.38 4.26 11.61
C THR A 349 11.04 4.71 10.31
N THR A 350 10.29 5.34 9.41
CA THR A 350 10.82 5.93 8.18
C THR A 350 11.43 7.31 8.39
N GLY A 351 11.29 7.90 9.58
CA GLY A 351 11.78 9.23 9.89
C GLY A 351 11.01 10.35 9.17
N ALA A 352 9.72 10.11 8.87
CA ALA A 352 8.87 11.06 8.17
C ALA A 352 8.73 12.39 8.93
N ARG A 353 8.72 13.49 8.19
CA ARG A 353 8.43 14.84 8.68
C ARG A 353 6.97 15.13 8.43
N ILE A 354 6.17 15.11 9.50
CA ILE A 354 4.72 15.08 9.40
C ILE A 354 4.07 16.35 9.97
N ASN A 355 2.83 16.61 9.58
CA ASN A 355 2.01 17.64 10.21
C ASN A 355 2.00 17.45 11.74
N SER A 356 2.27 18.55 12.46
CA SER A 356 2.45 18.53 13.93
C SER A 356 1.21 18.10 14.71
N GLN A 357 0.03 18.05 14.09
CA GLN A 357 -1.19 17.56 14.72
C GLN A 357 -1.29 16.03 14.76
N ILE A 358 -0.56 15.29 13.92
CA ILE A 358 -0.74 13.84 13.77
C ILE A 358 -0.36 13.08 15.06
N TYR A 359 0.86 13.26 15.58
CA TYR A 359 1.27 12.55 16.79
C TYR A 359 0.48 12.95 18.05
N PRO A 360 0.18 14.24 18.31
CA PRO A 360 -0.71 14.63 19.40
C PRO A 360 -2.12 14.02 19.29
N ALA A 361 -2.68 13.95 18.08
CA ALA A 361 -3.97 13.31 17.84
C ALA A 361 -3.91 11.83 18.19
N VAL A 362 -2.90 11.11 17.70
CA VAL A 362 -2.72 9.68 17.99
C VAL A 362 -2.54 9.44 19.48
N LEU A 363 -1.70 10.23 20.15
CA LEU A 363 -1.50 10.12 21.60
C LEU A 363 -2.81 10.36 22.37
N SER A 364 -3.57 11.38 21.99
CA SER A 364 -4.86 11.69 22.62
C SER A 364 -5.89 10.58 22.38
N GLY A 365 -5.95 10.05 21.15
CA GLY A 365 -6.81 8.92 20.80
C GLY A 365 -6.46 7.64 21.56
N LEU A 366 -5.17 7.34 21.74
CA LEU A 366 -4.72 6.19 22.52
C LEU A 366 -5.02 6.32 24.02
N LEU A 367 -4.89 7.52 24.58
CA LEU A 367 -5.11 7.76 26.01
C LEU A 367 -6.59 7.91 26.38
N PHE A 368 -7.38 8.56 25.51
CA PHE A 368 -8.73 9.02 25.84
C PHE A 368 -9.81 8.51 24.89
N GLY A 369 -9.43 7.81 23.81
CA GLY A 369 -10.37 7.34 22.78
C GLY A 369 -10.98 8.47 21.96
N ALA A 370 -10.39 9.66 21.98
CA ALA A 370 -10.90 10.84 21.28
C ALA A 370 -9.76 11.68 20.70
N ILE A 371 -10.04 12.31 19.56
CA ILE A 371 -9.18 13.29 18.91
C ILE A 371 -9.92 14.64 18.83
N ASP A 372 -9.19 15.74 18.99
CA ASP A 372 -9.81 17.07 18.99
C ASP A 372 -10.22 17.54 17.59
N GLU A 373 -10.99 18.64 17.53
CA GLU A 373 -11.49 19.22 16.29
C GLU A 373 -10.35 19.69 15.36
N THR A 374 -9.18 20.05 15.90
CA THR A 374 -8.04 20.51 15.09
C THR A 374 -7.43 19.34 14.34
N ALA A 375 -7.23 18.21 15.01
CA ALA A 375 -6.81 16.97 14.39
C ALA A 375 -7.82 16.47 13.36
N GLN A 376 -9.12 16.50 13.69
CA GLN A 376 -10.18 16.14 12.76
C GLN A 376 -10.24 17.07 11.54
N ALA A 377 -9.90 18.35 11.69
CA ALA A 377 -9.81 19.28 10.57
C ALA A 377 -8.63 18.95 9.64
N VAL A 378 -7.48 18.51 10.19
CA VAL A 378 -6.37 18.00 9.36
C VAL A 378 -6.83 16.78 8.55
N LEU A 379 -7.44 15.79 9.21
CA LEU A 379 -8.01 14.61 8.53
C LEU A 379 -9.10 14.97 7.51
N GLY A 380 -9.95 15.95 7.82
CA GLY A 380 -11.04 16.39 6.94
C GLY A 380 -10.58 17.23 5.76
N SER A 381 -9.39 17.84 5.84
CA SER A 381 -8.77 18.58 4.73
C SER A 381 -8.00 17.67 3.75
N SER A 382 -7.96 16.37 4.03
CA SER A 382 -7.10 15.38 3.40
C SER A 382 -7.91 14.42 2.52
N GLY A 383 -7.42 14.12 1.32
CA GLY A 383 -8.09 13.22 0.39
C GLY A 383 -9.34 13.80 -0.28
N PRO A 384 -10.17 12.92 -0.89
CA PRO A 384 -11.12 13.37 -1.89
C PRO A 384 -12.40 14.02 -1.35
N THR A 385 -13.02 13.47 -0.31
CA THR A 385 -14.27 13.97 0.29
C THR A 385 -15.23 14.64 -0.73
N SER A 386 -15.37 15.96 -0.67
CA SER A 386 -16.26 16.75 -1.53
C SER A 386 -15.71 17.07 -2.92
N LEU A 387 -14.42 16.84 -3.17
CA LEU A 387 -13.77 17.03 -4.47
C LEU A 387 -14.35 16.10 -5.55
N LEU A 388 -14.85 14.92 -5.18
CA LEU A 388 -15.44 13.98 -6.15
C LEU A 388 -16.68 14.54 -6.86
N ASN A 389 -17.35 15.54 -6.28
CA ASN A 389 -18.44 16.27 -6.96
C ASN A 389 -17.96 17.00 -8.24
N GLN A 390 -16.65 17.20 -8.39
CA GLN A 390 -16.01 17.87 -9.52
C GLN A 390 -15.18 16.91 -10.37
N LEU A 391 -15.09 15.63 -10.01
CA LEU A 391 -14.29 14.65 -10.74
C LEU A 391 -14.87 14.44 -12.14
N ARG A 392 -14.05 14.63 -13.16
CA ARG A 392 -14.36 14.33 -14.58
C ARG A 392 -13.56 13.17 -15.14
N THR A 393 -12.49 12.79 -14.44
CA THR A 393 -11.54 11.77 -14.88
C THR A 393 -12.14 10.37 -14.69
N PRO A 394 -12.19 9.55 -15.76
CA PRO A 394 -12.54 8.14 -15.70
C PRO A 394 -11.80 7.39 -14.59
N SER A 395 -12.52 6.63 -13.76
CA SER A 395 -11.95 5.93 -12.59
C SER A 395 -12.29 4.43 -12.50
N LEU A 396 -11.28 3.58 -12.27
CA LEU A 396 -11.46 2.17 -11.86
C LEU A 396 -11.17 2.00 -10.37
N LEU A 397 -12.21 1.81 -9.56
CA LEU A 397 -12.09 1.67 -8.10
C LEU A 397 -11.78 0.22 -7.75
N ILE A 398 -10.69 -0.02 -7.03
CA ILE A 398 -10.34 -1.35 -6.51
C ILE A 398 -10.38 -1.29 -4.98
N GLN A 399 -11.19 -2.13 -4.33
CA GLN A 399 -11.31 -2.13 -2.86
C GLN A 399 -11.25 -3.54 -2.30
N SER A 400 -10.65 -3.72 -1.11
CA SER A 400 -10.56 -5.04 -0.49
C SER A 400 -11.73 -5.32 0.44
N THR A 401 -12.29 -6.52 0.32
CA THR A 401 -13.35 -7.10 1.17
C THR A 401 -12.89 -7.38 2.59
N VAL A 402 -11.58 -7.42 2.82
CA VAL A 402 -10.99 -7.61 4.15
C VAL A 402 -10.33 -6.33 4.69
N ASP A 403 -10.53 -5.19 4.03
CA ASP A 403 -9.91 -3.93 4.45
C ASP A 403 -10.54 -3.38 5.73
N THR A 404 -9.75 -3.38 6.80
CA THR A 404 -10.18 -2.86 8.10
C THR A 404 -9.70 -1.44 8.36
N LEU A 405 -8.89 -0.86 7.48
CA LEU A 405 -8.46 0.54 7.53
C LEU A 405 -9.45 1.42 6.76
N PHE A 406 -9.66 1.10 5.49
CA PHE A 406 -10.58 1.73 4.55
C PHE A 406 -11.65 0.71 4.13
N PRO A 407 -12.71 0.51 4.92
CA PRO A 407 -13.71 -0.49 4.61
C PRO A 407 -14.39 -0.23 3.26
N LEU A 408 -15.02 -1.27 2.71
CA LEU A 408 -15.78 -1.24 1.46
C LEU A 408 -16.71 -0.01 1.34
N ALA A 409 -17.32 0.45 2.44
CA ALA A 409 -18.13 1.65 2.52
C ALA A 409 -17.45 2.92 1.96
N GLN A 410 -16.12 3.03 2.04
CA GLN A 410 -15.36 4.14 1.43
C GLN A 410 -15.49 4.13 -0.10
N SER A 411 -15.34 2.96 -0.72
CA SER A 411 -15.52 2.79 -2.17
C SER A 411 -16.98 3.02 -2.60
N VAL A 412 -17.95 2.56 -1.80
CA VAL A 412 -19.38 2.82 -2.01
C VAL A 412 -19.66 4.32 -1.99
N THR A 413 -19.14 5.04 -1.00
CA THR A 413 -19.34 6.49 -0.85
C THR A 413 -18.71 7.26 -2.01
N ASN A 414 -17.51 6.86 -2.44
CA ASN A 414 -16.87 7.43 -3.63
C ASN A 414 -17.74 7.21 -4.89
N ALA A 415 -18.17 5.97 -5.14
CA ALA A 415 -19.01 5.62 -6.28
C ALA A 415 -20.37 6.37 -6.27
N GLN A 416 -21.03 6.48 -5.12
CA GLN A 416 -22.26 7.26 -4.97
C GLN A 416 -22.04 8.74 -5.28
N THR A 417 -20.92 9.31 -4.82
CA THR A 417 -20.59 10.72 -5.05
C THR A 417 -20.29 10.99 -6.52
N ILE A 418 -19.56 10.09 -7.19
CA ILE A 418 -19.28 10.18 -8.63
C ILE A 418 -20.57 10.05 -9.42
N LEU A 419 -21.41 9.06 -9.13
CA LEU A 419 -22.69 8.85 -9.82
C LEU A 419 -23.64 10.05 -9.67
N ALA A 420 -23.58 10.75 -8.54
CA ALA A 420 -24.40 11.94 -8.27
C ALA A 420 -23.80 13.23 -8.85
N ASN A 421 -22.58 13.20 -9.40
CA ASN A 421 -21.94 14.38 -9.96
C ASN A 421 -22.58 14.76 -11.32
N PRO A 422 -22.44 16.01 -11.80
CA PRO A 422 -23.09 16.48 -13.02
C PRO A 422 -22.32 16.13 -14.31
N TRP A 423 -21.25 15.33 -14.23
CA TRP A 423 -20.30 15.12 -15.33
C TRP A 423 -20.48 13.79 -16.05
N GLU A 424 -21.32 12.90 -15.53
CA GLU A 424 -21.50 11.54 -16.08
C GLU A 424 -20.17 10.78 -16.19
N THR A 425 -19.27 11.00 -15.22
CA THR A 425 -17.91 10.47 -15.22
C THR A 425 -17.92 8.94 -15.27
N PRO A 426 -17.29 8.30 -16.28
CA PRO A 426 -17.21 6.85 -16.35
C PRO A 426 -16.46 6.27 -15.15
N PHE A 427 -17.04 5.27 -14.50
CA PHE A 427 -16.33 4.50 -13.48
C PHE A 427 -16.77 3.04 -13.42
N LYS A 428 -15.88 2.19 -12.91
CA LYS A 428 -16.14 0.77 -12.61
C LYS A 428 -15.59 0.43 -11.24
N MET A 429 -16.08 -0.65 -10.61
CA MET A 429 -15.69 -1.02 -9.26
C MET A 429 -15.38 -2.52 -9.14
N ALA A 430 -14.27 -2.85 -8.48
CA ALA A 430 -13.86 -4.21 -8.17
C ALA A 430 -13.66 -4.40 -6.66
N TRP A 431 -14.28 -5.42 -6.08
CA TRP A 431 -14.07 -5.83 -4.69
C TRP A 431 -13.33 -7.16 -4.60
N TYR A 432 -12.08 -7.13 -4.18
CA TYR A 432 -11.21 -8.32 -4.15
C TYR A 432 -10.85 -8.71 -2.71
N CYS A 433 -10.05 -9.75 -2.51
CA CYS A 433 -9.57 -10.15 -1.18
C CYS A 433 -8.06 -9.87 -1.06
N GLY A 434 -7.70 -8.73 -0.45
CA GLY A 434 -6.28 -8.32 -0.29
C GLY A 434 -6.06 -7.26 0.81
N SER A 435 -5.00 -6.47 0.76
CA SER A 435 -4.65 -5.47 1.81
C SER A 435 -5.71 -4.35 1.95
N HIS A 436 -5.92 -3.55 3.00
CA HIS A 436 -5.37 -3.41 4.38
C HIS A 436 -6.10 -4.34 5.36
N GLY A 437 -5.85 -5.63 5.17
CA GLY A 437 -6.40 -6.75 5.93
C GLY A 437 -5.56 -8.00 5.65
N TYR A 438 -6.06 -9.17 6.05
CA TYR A 438 -5.40 -10.43 5.73
C TYR A 438 -6.39 -11.41 5.12
N CYS A 439 -6.26 -11.62 3.82
CA CYS A 439 -7.08 -12.58 3.10
C CYS A 439 -6.78 -14.00 3.61
N ARG A 440 -7.74 -14.58 4.33
CA ARG A 440 -7.69 -15.97 4.84
C ARG A 440 -8.59 -16.92 4.06
N TYR A 441 -9.26 -16.39 3.04
CA TYR A 441 -10.09 -17.15 2.13
C TYR A 441 -9.23 -17.91 1.11
N PRO A 442 -9.78 -18.94 0.46
CA PRO A 442 -9.08 -19.64 -0.61
C PRO A 442 -8.54 -18.64 -1.63
N ALA A 443 -7.25 -18.77 -1.96
CA ALA A 443 -6.63 -17.92 -2.97
C ALA A 443 -7.19 -18.25 -4.35
N ASP A 444 -7.60 -17.20 -5.08
CA ASP A 444 -7.84 -17.27 -6.51
C ASP A 444 -6.53 -16.86 -7.22
N PRO A 445 -5.84 -17.78 -7.92
CA PRO A 445 -4.58 -17.47 -8.60
C PRO A 445 -4.74 -16.45 -9.73
N ASP A 446 -5.95 -16.26 -10.24
CA ASP A 446 -6.25 -15.36 -11.36
C ASP A 446 -6.70 -13.96 -10.89
N MET A 447 -6.90 -13.76 -9.58
CA MET A 447 -7.35 -12.48 -9.01
C MET A 447 -6.38 -11.33 -9.31
N ASP A 448 -5.13 -11.41 -8.82
CA ASP A 448 -4.15 -10.34 -9.04
C ASP A 448 -3.82 -10.14 -10.53
N PRO A 449 -3.55 -11.20 -11.34
CA PRO A 449 -3.35 -11.04 -12.78
C PRO A 449 -4.56 -10.41 -13.48
N GLY A 450 -5.78 -10.76 -13.08
CA GLY A 450 -7.01 -10.16 -13.58
C GLY A 450 -7.09 -8.66 -13.29
N LEU A 451 -6.82 -8.25 -12.05
CA LEU A 451 -6.79 -6.83 -11.68
C LEU A 451 -5.70 -6.05 -12.42
N PHE A 452 -4.55 -6.69 -12.73
CA PHE A 452 -3.52 -6.07 -13.56
C PHE A 452 -4.01 -5.85 -14.99
N LEU A 453 -4.67 -6.85 -15.58
CA LEU A 453 -5.24 -6.75 -16.92
C LEU A 453 -6.32 -5.67 -16.99
N ASP A 454 -7.21 -5.60 -16.00
CA ASP A 454 -8.23 -4.55 -15.91
C ASP A 454 -7.60 -3.15 -15.75
N THR A 455 -6.53 -3.04 -14.95
CA THR A 455 -5.78 -1.78 -14.79
C THR A 455 -5.19 -1.33 -16.13
N ILE A 456 -4.53 -2.23 -16.86
CA ILE A 456 -3.94 -1.89 -18.17
C ILE A 456 -5.04 -1.60 -19.20
N ALA A 457 -6.13 -2.36 -19.25
CA ALA A 457 -7.26 -2.09 -20.15
C ALA A 457 -7.92 -0.73 -19.87
N TRP A 458 -8.01 -0.32 -18.61
CA TRP A 458 -8.49 1.00 -18.23
C TRP A 458 -7.59 2.11 -18.77
N LEU A 459 -6.28 1.98 -18.54
CA LEU A 459 -5.28 2.94 -19.03
C LEU A 459 -5.25 2.98 -20.57
N ASP A 460 -5.35 1.82 -21.22
CA ASP A 460 -5.32 1.71 -22.69
C ASP A 460 -6.48 2.47 -23.34
N THR A 461 -7.65 2.46 -22.70
CA THR A 461 -8.83 3.17 -23.19
C THR A 461 -8.72 4.67 -22.93
N TYR A 462 -8.43 5.07 -21.69
CA TYR A 462 -8.60 6.47 -21.27
C TYR A 462 -7.32 7.31 -21.33
N VAL A 463 -6.14 6.70 -21.34
CA VAL A 463 -4.85 7.41 -21.31
C VAL A 463 -4.13 7.25 -22.64
N ALA A 464 -3.99 6.02 -23.13
CA ALA A 464 -3.30 5.79 -24.40
C ALA A 464 -4.20 6.01 -25.63
N ASP A 465 -5.52 6.09 -25.44
CA ASP A 465 -6.54 6.22 -26.50
C ASP A 465 -6.38 5.13 -27.59
N ILE A 466 -6.15 3.88 -27.16
CA ILE A 466 -5.98 2.72 -28.05
C ILE A 466 -7.16 1.74 -27.97
N GLY A 467 -8.29 2.18 -28.52
CA GLY A 467 -9.52 1.38 -28.56
C GLY A 467 -10.32 1.49 -27.27
N ASP A 468 -11.14 0.48 -26.98
CA ASP A 468 -12.00 0.46 -25.78
C ASP A 468 -11.95 -0.90 -25.07
N PRO A 469 -10.76 -1.42 -24.71
CA PRO A 469 -10.66 -2.63 -23.89
C PRO A 469 -11.28 -2.47 -22.50
N ALA A 470 -11.46 -1.24 -22.01
CA ALA A 470 -12.16 -1.00 -20.76
C ALA A 470 -13.62 -1.45 -20.83
N ALA A 471 -14.26 -1.50 -22.01
CA ALA A 471 -15.62 -2.02 -22.17
C ALA A 471 -15.81 -3.46 -21.64
N ASP A 472 -14.76 -4.30 -21.69
CA ASP A 472 -14.82 -5.70 -21.25
C ASP A 472 -14.77 -5.85 -19.71
N ILE A 473 -14.38 -4.81 -18.99
CA ILE A 473 -14.38 -4.78 -17.52
C ILE A 473 -15.85 -4.70 -17.04
N PRO A 474 -16.32 -5.50 -16.08
CA PRO A 474 -17.68 -5.34 -15.56
C PRO A 474 -17.90 -4.01 -14.83
N VAL A 475 -19.13 -3.47 -14.84
CA VAL A 475 -19.49 -2.28 -14.04
C VAL A 475 -19.15 -2.50 -12.57
N PHE A 476 -19.53 -3.66 -12.05
CA PHE A 476 -19.16 -4.13 -10.73
C PHE A 476 -18.73 -5.58 -10.77
N GLN A 477 -17.59 -5.90 -10.17
CA GLN A 477 -17.11 -7.27 -9.98
C GLN A 477 -16.63 -7.49 -8.55
N TRP A 478 -16.75 -8.72 -8.05
CA TRP A 478 -16.28 -9.05 -6.71
C TRP A 478 -15.88 -10.51 -6.54
N TRP A 479 -15.05 -10.75 -5.53
CA TRP A 479 -14.67 -12.07 -5.05
C TRP A 479 -15.33 -12.35 -3.70
N ASP A 480 -15.92 -13.54 -3.55
CA ASP A 480 -16.50 -13.98 -2.29
C ASP A 480 -15.48 -14.68 -1.38
N GLN A 481 -15.93 -15.07 -0.19
CA GLN A 481 -15.11 -15.75 0.81
C GLN A 481 -14.63 -17.16 0.41
N LYS A 482 -15.08 -17.67 -0.74
CA LYS A 482 -14.69 -18.96 -1.31
C LYS A 482 -13.71 -18.79 -2.47
N GLY A 483 -13.35 -17.56 -2.82
CA GLY A 483 -12.49 -17.24 -3.97
C GLY A 483 -13.24 -17.28 -5.30
N ASN A 484 -14.58 -17.31 -5.31
CA ASN A 484 -15.34 -17.26 -6.56
C ASN A 484 -15.52 -15.80 -7.00
N THR A 485 -15.34 -15.56 -8.29
CA THR A 485 -15.60 -14.26 -8.93
C THR A 485 -17.04 -14.15 -9.42
N TYR A 486 -17.61 -12.97 -9.28
CA TYR A 486 -18.91 -12.60 -9.82
C TYR A 486 -18.88 -11.19 -10.40
N SER A 487 -19.85 -10.88 -11.24
CA SER A 487 -20.04 -9.56 -11.83
C SER A 487 -21.50 -9.14 -11.89
N SER A 488 -21.72 -7.85 -12.09
CA SER A 488 -23.02 -7.22 -12.30
C SER A 488 -22.88 -5.93 -13.12
N GLU A 489 -23.92 -5.61 -13.88
CA GLU A 489 -24.11 -4.31 -14.53
C GLU A 489 -24.62 -3.23 -13.57
N LEU A 490 -24.95 -3.59 -12.33
CA LEU A 490 -25.38 -2.68 -11.28
C LEU A 490 -24.37 -2.65 -10.13
N LEU A 491 -24.21 -1.47 -9.55
CA LEU A 491 -23.44 -1.26 -8.32
C LEU A 491 -24.22 -1.78 -7.10
N PRO A 492 -23.54 -2.14 -5.99
CA PRO A 492 -24.17 -2.82 -4.85
C PRO A 492 -25.24 -1.99 -4.12
N PHE A 493 -25.27 -0.67 -4.35
CA PHE A 493 -26.24 0.26 -3.77
C PHE A 493 -27.33 0.70 -4.75
N GLN A 494 -27.29 0.27 -6.02
CA GLN A 494 -28.29 0.65 -7.02
C GLN A 494 -29.57 -0.17 -6.86
N GLU A 495 -30.69 0.46 -7.17
CA GLU A 495 -31.99 -0.21 -7.20
C GLU A 495 -31.96 -1.42 -8.15
N GLY A 496 -32.51 -2.54 -7.69
CA GLY A 496 -32.54 -3.79 -8.44
C GLY A 496 -31.39 -4.75 -8.12
N PHE A 497 -30.22 -4.26 -7.70
CA PHE A 497 -29.07 -5.12 -7.38
C PHE A 497 -29.38 -6.06 -6.21
N ASN A 498 -29.98 -5.54 -5.14
CA ASN A 498 -30.46 -6.30 -4.00
C ASN A 498 -31.99 -6.50 -4.08
N LEU A 499 -32.48 -7.58 -3.47
CA LEU A 499 -33.91 -7.82 -3.27
C LEU A 499 -34.52 -6.67 -2.46
N PRO A 500 -35.75 -6.22 -2.79
CA PRO A 500 -36.39 -5.09 -2.10
C PRO A 500 -36.73 -5.39 -0.63
N VAL A 501 -36.84 -6.68 -0.28
CA VAL A 501 -37.04 -7.14 1.09
C VAL A 501 -35.78 -7.90 1.52
N PRO A 502 -35.04 -7.42 2.54
CA PRO A 502 -33.86 -8.11 3.02
C PRO A 502 -34.24 -9.40 3.76
N TYR A 503 -33.27 -10.31 3.93
CA TYR A 503 -33.43 -11.42 4.86
C TYR A 503 -33.22 -10.91 6.29
N THR A 504 -34.15 -11.19 7.19
CA THR A 504 -34.07 -10.74 8.59
C THR A 504 -33.78 -11.92 9.52
N ALA A 505 -32.80 -11.77 10.40
CA ALA A 505 -32.58 -12.64 11.55
C ALA A 505 -32.82 -11.86 12.85
N SER A 506 -33.40 -12.51 13.85
CA SER A 506 -33.76 -11.88 15.12
C SER A 506 -33.20 -12.65 16.32
N GLY A 507 -32.92 -11.94 17.41
CA GLY A 507 -32.54 -12.53 18.69
C GLY A 507 -33.10 -11.76 19.88
N ASP A 508 -33.36 -12.48 20.97
CA ASP A 508 -33.93 -11.91 22.20
C ASP A 508 -32.99 -10.92 22.88
N GLY A 509 -31.70 -10.95 22.53
CA GLY A 509 -30.65 -10.15 23.13
C GLY A 509 -30.07 -10.78 24.40
N GLY A 510 -29.54 -9.96 25.31
CA GLY A 510 -28.99 -10.40 26.57
C GLY A 510 -28.10 -9.38 27.25
N MET A 511 -27.71 -9.71 28.48
CA MET A 511 -26.82 -8.88 29.28
C MET A 511 -25.37 -9.04 28.82
N LEU A 512 -24.78 -7.93 28.39
CA LEU A 512 -23.37 -7.86 27.98
C LEU A 512 -22.56 -7.04 29.01
N PRO A 513 -21.67 -7.68 29.80
CA PRO A 513 -20.73 -6.94 30.64
C PRO A 513 -19.66 -6.27 29.78
N ILE A 514 -19.43 -4.99 30.02
CA ILE A 514 -18.40 -4.19 29.33
C ILE A 514 -17.17 -4.15 30.23
N ILE A 515 -16.19 -4.98 29.88
CA ILE A 515 -14.93 -5.12 30.61
C ILE A 515 -13.79 -4.90 29.63
N PRO A 516 -12.88 -3.94 29.87
CA PRO A 516 -11.77 -3.66 28.96
C PRO A 516 -10.94 -4.92 28.67
N VAL A 517 -10.61 -5.15 27.40
CA VAL A 517 -9.63 -6.15 26.94
C VAL A 517 -10.02 -7.62 27.17
N ILE A 518 -11.11 -7.92 27.88
CA ILE A 518 -11.48 -9.31 28.22
C ILE A 518 -12.54 -9.85 27.25
N GLY A 519 -12.18 -10.93 26.55
CA GLY A 519 -13.11 -11.77 25.79
C GLY A 519 -13.71 -11.14 24.55
N GLY A 520 -13.22 -9.99 24.09
CA GLY A 520 -13.70 -9.34 22.86
C GLY A 520 -13.00 -9.84 21.60
N SER A 521 -13.11 -9.06 20.53
CA SER A 521 -12.51 -9.35 19.22
C SER A 521 -11.06 -8.88 19.16
N GLY A 522 -10.19 -9.73 18.64
CA GLY A 522 -8.77 -9.51 18.53
C GLY A 522 -8.03 -9.43 19.89
N PRO A 523 -6.69 -9.30 19.85
CA PRO A 523 -5.86 -9.32 18.66
C PRO A 523 -5.78 -10.71 18.01
N LEU A 524 -5.46 -10.74 16.72
CA LEU A 524 -5.22 -11.99 16.00
C LEU A 524 -4.03 -12.73 16.61
N SER A 525 -4.23 -14.00 16.93
CA SER A 525 -3.21 -14.91 17.42
C SER A 525 -3.47 -16.31 16.86
N GLY A 526 -2.43 -17.13 16.78
CA GLY A 526 -2.54 -18.50 16.34
C GLY A 526 -1.28 -19.01 15.63
N ASP A 527 -1.18 -20.34 15.58
CA ASP A 527 -0.13 -21.04 14.86
C ASP A 527 -0.41 -21.04 13.34
N ASN A 528 0.63 -21.19 12.52
CA ASN A 528 0.57 -21.24 11.05
C ASN A 528 0.05 -19.95 10.37
N LEU A 529 0.09 -18.82 11.07
CA LEU A 529 -0.10 -17.50 10.48
C LEU A 529 1.26 -16.86 10.18
N PRO A 530 1.37 -16.03 9.13
CA PRO A 530 2.56 -15.22 8.91
C PRO A 530 2.91 -14.38 10.15
N SER A 531 4.19 -14.20 10.43
CA SER A 531 4.64 -13.44 11.61
C SER A 531 4.15 -11.99 11.58
N PHE A 532 4.08 -11.37 10.40
CA PHE A 532 3.64 -9.98 10.28
C PHE A 532 2.20 -9.76 10.77
N VAL A 533 1.26 -10.68 10.49
CA VAL A 533 -0.16 -10.56 10.93
C VAL A 533 -0.38 -10.90 12.41
N THR A 534 0.60 -11.52 13.07
CA THR A 534 0.52 -11.89 14.49
C THR A 534 1.38 -10.99 15.38
N THR A 535 2.12 -10.05 14.79
CA THR A 535 3.00 -9.12 15.51
C THR A 535 2.28 -7.83 15.87
N PHE A 536 2.47 -7.37 17.11
CA PHE A 536 1.98 -6.07 17.56
C PHE A 536 2.69 -4.92 16.82
N PRO A 537 1.98 -3.83 16.45
CA PRO A 537 0.56 -3.58 16.67
C PRO A 537 -0.37 -4.12 15.58
N TYR A 538 0.17 -4.66 14.49
CA TYR A 538 -0.61 -5.05 13.32
C TYR A 538 -1.62 -6.17 13.63
N ASN A 539 -1.30 -7.09 14.53
CA ASN A 539 -2.24 -8.12 14.98
C ASN A 539 -3.53 -7.57 15.63
N GLY A 540 -3.53 -6.31 16.07
CA GLY A 540 -4.70 -5.64 16.62
C GLY A 540 -5.70 -5.17 15.58
N THR A 541 -5.37 -5.19 14.28
CA THR A 541 -6.22 -4.66 13.20
C THR A 541 -7.27 -5.66 12.70
N PHE A 542 -7.25 -6.91 13.15
CA PHE A 542 -8.13 -7.96 12.64
C PHE A 542 -9.22 -8.36 13.62
N GLY A 543 -10.45 -8.50 13.12
CA GLY A 543 -11.54 -9.10 13.86
C GLY A 543 -11.29 -10.58 14.16
N THR A 544 -11.59 -11.03 15.38
CA THR A 544 -11.62 -12.45 15.76
C THR A 544 -12.91 -12.79 16.52
N PRO A 545 -13.33 -14.06 16.55
CA PRO A 545 -14.48 -14.47 17.36
C PRO A 545 -14.32 -14.02 18.82
N ALA A 546 -15.38 -13.44 19.38
CA ALA A 546 -15.42 -12.96 20.75
C ALA A 546 -16.07 -14.00 21.67
N ALA A 547 -15.48 -14.21 22.85
CA ALA A 547 -16.05 -15.06 23.91
C ALA A 547 -17.10 -14.33 24.75
N ASN A 548 -17.00 -13.01 24.87
CA ASN A 548 -17.94 -12.12 25.55
C ASN A 548 -18.78 -11.38 24.51
N ALA A 549 -19.88 -12.01 24.09
CA ALA A 549 -20.79 -11.47 23.09
C ALA A 549 -22.23 -11.95 23.30
N VAL A 550 -23.19 -11.12 22.88
CA VAL A 550 -24.56 -11.53 22.58
C VAL A 550 -24.57 -12.09 21.16
N ASN A 551 -25.00 -13.34 21.01
CA ASN A 551 -24.97 -14.05 19.73
C ASN A 551 -26.38 -14.19 19.15
N VAL A 552 -26.52 -13.92 17.86
CA VAL A 552 -27.73 -14.19 17.09
C VAL A 552 -27.38 -15.11 15.93
N THR A 553 -28.11 -16.21 15.80
CA THR A 553 -27.95 -17.15 14.67
C THR A 553 -28.56 -16.54 13.41
N VAL A 554 -27.81 -16.60 12.32
CA VAL A 554 -28.19 -16.00 11.04
C VAL A 554 -28.07 -17.08 9.96
N THR A 555 -29.21 -17.51 9.39
CA THR A 555 -29.28 -18.66 8.46
C THR A 555 -29.95 -18.28 7.15
N PRO A 556 -29.33 -17.42 6.34
CA PRO A 556 -29.86 -17.03 5.04
C PRO A 556 -30.02 -18.26 4.11
N PRO A 557 -30.89 -18.19 3.09
CA PRO A 557 -31.11 -19.33 2.19
C PRO A 557 -29.84 -19.73 1.44
N VAL A 558 -29.60 -21.04 1.32
CA VAL A 558 -28.48 -21.59 0.54
C VAL A 558 -28.53 -21.06 -0.90
N GLY A 559 -27.36 -20.69 -1.42
CA GLY A 559 -27.18 -20.09 -2.74
C GLY A 559 -27.30 -18.56 -2.74
N SER A 560 -27.82 -17.94 -1.68
CA SER A 560 -27.92 -16.47 -1.60
C SER A 560 -26.54 -15.83 -1.53
N GLN A 561 -26.44 -14.58 -2.03
CA GLN A 561 -25.26 -13.74 -1.89
C GLN A 561 -25.62 -12.52 -1.05
N VAL A 562 -24.81 -12.22 -0.04
CA VAL A 562 -24.90 -10.99 0.76
C VAL A 562 -23.83 -10.05 0.24
N VAL A 563 -24.23 -8.98 -0.44
CA VAL A 563 -23.31 -8.00 -1.05
C VAL A 563 -23.78 -6.59 -0.71
N GLY A 564 -23.00 -5.89 0.11
CA GLY A 564 -23.34 -4.59 0.71
C GLY A 564 -23.47 -4.64 2.23
N ALA A 565 -23.90 -3.54 2.84
CA ALA A 565 -24.00 -3.36 4.28
C ALA A 565 -25.22 -4.07 4.91
N PRO A 566 -25.02 -5.04 5.82
CA PRO A 566 -26.06 -5.48 6.74
C PRO A 566 -26.55 -4.31 7.61
N THR A 567 -27.83 -4.28 7.98
CA THR A 567 -28.34 -3.30 8.95
C THR A 567 -28.63 -3.98 10.27
N LEU A 568 -27.99 -3.52 11.35
CA LEU A 568 -28.21 -3.99 12.71
C LEU A 568 -29.11 -2.99 13.45
N SER A 569 -30.13 -3.50 14.11
CA SER A 569 -30.92 -2.74 15.09
C SER A 569 -31.16 -3.51 16.37
N PHE A 570 -31.24 -2.81 17.48
CA PHE A 570 -31.62 -3.37 18.78
C PHE A 570 -32.02 -2.27 19.76
N ASP A 571 -32.81 -2.67 20.76
CA ASP A 571 -33.08 -1.87 21.95
C ASP A 571 -32.04 -2.16 23.02
N TYR A 572 -31.69 -1.16 23.82
CA TYR A 572 -30.76 -1.36 24.91
C TYR A 572 -31.00 -0.44 26.11
N GLN A 573 -30.55 -0.90 27.28
CA GLN A 573 -30.43 -0.09 28.49
C GLN A 573 -29.14 -0.48 29.21
N GLY A 574 -28.30 0.49 29.56
CA GLY A 574 -27.01 0.17 30.19
C GLY A 574 -26.48 1.29 31.05
N ARG A 575 -25.52 0.97 31.93
CA ARG A 575 -24.80 1.93 32.78
C ARG A 575 -23.30 1.74 32.62
N GLY A 576 -22.56 2.82 32.39
CA GLY A 576 -21.12 2.77 32.22
C GLY A 576 -20.55 4.07 31.66
N ASN A 577 -19.26 4.06 31.36
CA ASN A 577 -18.57 5.16 30.67
C ASN A 577 -18.28 4.85 29.19
N GLY A 578 -18.74 3.70 28.69
CA GLY A 578 -18.54 3.29 27.30
C GLY A 578 -19.36 4.11 26.33
N LYS A 579 -18.76 4.40 25.17
CA LYS A 579 -19.37 5.15 24.06
C LYS A 579 -19.83 4.25 22.91
N ALA A 580 -19.35 3.01 22.86
CA ALA A 580 -19.71 2.06 21.83
C ALA A 580 -19.70 0.63 22.37
N VAL A 581 -20.54 -0.21 21.77
CA VAL A 581 -20.31 -1.66 21.64
C VAL A 581 -19.86 -1.94 20.21
N PHE A 582 -19.53 -3.18 19.90
CA PHE A 582 -19.10 -3.56 18.55
C PHE A 582 -19.98 -4.67 18.00
N ALA A 583 -20.01 -4.79 16.68
CA ALA A 583 -20.71 -5.87 15.99
C ALA A 583 -19.87 -6.47 14.87
N GLN A 584 -19.95 -7.79 14.70
CA GLN A 584 -19.28 -8.53 13.64
C GLN A 584 -20.08 -9.78 13.23
N LEU A 585 -19.81 -10.30 12.05
CA LEU A 585 -20.38 -11.56 11.55
C LEU A 585 -19.31 -12.65 11.54
N ILE A 586 -19.61 -13.80 12.14
CA ILE A 586 -18.77 -15.00 12.10
C ILE A 586 -19.31 -15.94 11.04
N ASP A 587 -18.43 -16.38 10.15
CA ASP A 587 -18.69 -17.54 9.30
C ASP A 587 -18.47 -18.82 10.09
N ASN A 588 -19.56 -19.51 10.46
CA ASN A 588 -19.48 -20.69 11.31
C ASN A 588 -18.78 -21.87 10.61
N ALA A 589 -18.68 -21.86 9.28
CA ALA A 589 -17.97 -22.89 8.53
C ALA A 589 -16.45 -22.77 8.70
N THR A 590 -15.93 -21.54 8.74
CA THR A 590 -14.49 -21.28 8.83
C THR A 590 -14.04 -20.86 10.24
N GLY A 591 -14.97 -20.43 11.09
CA GLY A 591 -14.69 -19.83 12.40
C GLY A 591 -14.07 -18.44 12.30
N LEU A 592 -14.17 -17.77 11.15
CA LEU A 592 -13.55 -16.47 10.89
C LEU A 592 -14.59 -15.34 10.97
N VAL A 593 -14.13 -14.16 11.39
CA VAL A 593 -14.89 -12.92 11.18
C VAL A 593 -14.91 -12.62 9.69
N VAL A 594 -16.11 -12.43 9.12
CA VAL A 594 -16.30 -12.07 7.71
C VAL A 594 -15.60 -10.74 7.43
N GLY A 595 -14.68 -10.72 6.47
CA GLY A 595 -13.94 -9.51 6.09
C GLY A 595 -12.96 -8.98 7.14
N ASN A 596 -12.63 -9.74 8.19
CA ASN A 596 -11.95 -9.21 9.38
C ASN A 596 -12.67 -8.01 10.05
N ASN A 597 -13.92 -7.73 9.65
CA ASN A 597 -14.58 -6.46 9.89
C ASN A 597 -15.26 -6.42 11.27
N VAL A 598 -15.03 -5.31 11.98
CA VAL A 598 -15.71 -5.00 13.24
C VAL A 598 -16.31 -3.60 13.13
N THR A 599 -17.62 -3.51 13.33
CA THR A 599 -18.38 -2.25 13.27
C THR A 599 -18.51 -1.66 14.68
N PRO A 600 -18.08 -0.41 14.93
CA PRO A 600 -18.42 0.29 16.17
C PRO A 600 -19.89 0.72 16.13
N ILE A 601 -20.62 0.45 17.21
CA ILE A 601 -22.02 0.79 17.38
C ILE A 601 -22.11 1.81 18.52
N PRO A 602 -22.38 3.10 18.24
CA PRO A 602 -22.45 4.11 19.27
C PRO A 602 -23.60 3.80 20.24
N VAL A 603 -23.33 3.91 21.54
CA VAL A 603 -24.30 3.69 22.62
C VAL A 603 -24.17 4.75 23.71
N THR A 604 -25.29 5.05 24.37
CA THR A 604 -25.35 5.92 25.55
C THR A 604 -25.69 5.10 26.79
N LEU A 605 -24.75 4.97 27.73
CA LEU A 605 -24.90 4.13 28.93
C LEU A 605 -25.30 4.93 30.18
N ASP A 606 -26.40 5.68 30.09
CA ASP A 606 -26.93 6.55 31.15
C ASP A 606 -28.00 5.88 32.05
N GLY A 607 -28.36 4.64 31.73
CA GLY A 607 -29.39 3.84 32.39
C GLY A 607 -30.80 4.07 31.84
N GLN A 608 -30.97 4.82 30.75
CA GLN A 608 -32.25 4.98 30.07
C GLN A 608 -32.39 3.95 28.93
N PRO A 609 -33.64 3.58 28.57
CA PRO A 609 -33.89 2.78 27.38
C PRO A 609 -33.61 3.60 26.12
N ASN A 610 -32.93 2.99 25.16
CA ASN A 610 -32.54 3.56 23.88
C ASN A 610 -32.69 2.52 22.77
N THR A 611 -32.71 2.97 21.52
CA THR A 611 -32.73 2.11 20.33
C THR A 611 -31.65 2.59 19.37
N VAL A 612 -30.97 1.68 18.70
CA VAL A 612 -30.01 1.99 17.64
C VAL A 612 -30.37 1.21 16.37
N SER A 613 -30.15 1.84 15.21
CA SER A 613 -30.20 1.20 13.90
C SER A 613 -29.09 1.78 13.06
N ILE A 614 -28.16 0.94 12.61
CA ILE A 614 -26.94 1.37 11.92
C ILE A 614 -26.53 0.35 10.84
N PRO A 615 -26.03 0.80 9.67
CA PRO A 615 -25.36 -0.09 8.75
C PRO A 615 -24.07 -0.63 9.39
N MET A 616 -23.87 -1.94 9.30
CA MET A 616 -22.60 -2.59 9.56
C MET A 616 -21.67 -2.41 8.36
N GLN A 617 -20.39 -2.74 8.53
CA GLN A 617 -19.44 -2.78 7.42
C GLN A 617 -19.97 -3.66 6.28
N ASP A 618 -19.86 -3.19 5.04
CA ASP A 618 -20.23 -3.97 3.86
C ASP A 618 -19.42 -5.28 3.80
N ILE A 619 -20.05 -6.32 3.25
CA ILE A 619 -19.44 -7.62 3.04
C ILE A 619 -19.77 -8.14 1.63
N ALA A 620 -18.98 -9.11 1.18
CA ALA A 620 -19.30 -9.96 0.04
C ALA A 620 -19.21 -11.43 0.48
N TYR A 621 -20.36 -12.12 0.55
CA TYR A 621 -20.44 -13.47 1.10
C TYR A 621 -21.46 -14.33 0.35
N THR A 622 -21.08 -15.55 -0.03
CA THR A 622 -21.97 -16.52 -0.69
C THR A 622 -22.34 -17.67 0.25
N VAL A 623 -23.63 -17.86 0.51
CA VAL A 623 -24.15 -18.90 1.40
C VAL A 623 -24.10 -20.27 0.73
N GLY A 624 -23.25 -21.15 1.21
CA GLY A 624 -23.13 -22.54 0.75
C GLY A 624 -24.01 -23.52 1.52
N VAL A 625 -23.99 -24.77 1.09
CA VAL A 625 -24.69 -25.86 1.78
C VAL A 625 -24.05 -26.07 3.16
N GLY A 626 -24.84 -25.89 4.22
CA GLY A 626 -24.37 -26.05 5.60
C GLY A 626 -23.70 -24.80 6.19
N ASP A 627 -23.52 -23.75 5.39
CA ASP A 627 -23.01 -22.47 5.89
C ASP A 627 -24.06 -21.81 6.79
N SER A 628 -23.59 -21.15 7.84
CA SER A 628 -24.41 -20.28 8.68
C SER A 628 -23.53 -19.18 9.24
N LEU A 629 -24.16 -18.06 9.60
CA LEU A 629 -23.50 -16.93 10.20
C LEU A 629 -23.90 -16.80 11.68
N THR A 630 -23.02 -16.23 12.48
CA THR A 630 -23.35 -15.76 13.83
C THR A 630 -23.07 -14.27 13.91
N LEU A 631 -24.10 -13.47 14.16
CA LEU A 631 -23.90 -12.09 14.59
C LEU A 631 -23.41 -12.10 16.04
N GLN A 632 -22.31 -11.40 16.30
CA GLN A 632 -21.84 -11.12 17.65
C GLN A 632 -21.95 -9.62 17.93
N ILE A 633 -22.67 -9.25 18.99
CA ILE A 633 -22.58 -7.92 19.61
C ILE A 633 -21.68 -8.05 20.84
N LEU A 634 -20.55 -7.36 20.83
CA LEU A 634 -19.43 -7.59 21.75
C LEU A 634 -18.94 -6.29 22.39
N ALA A 635 -18.37 -6.40 23.59
CA ALA A 635 -18.01 -5.24 24.40
C ALA A 635 -16.66 -4.60 24.02
N TYR A 636 -15.77 -5.36 23.38
CA TYR A 636 -14.40 -4.97 23.13
C TYR A 636 -13.92 -5.41 21.75
N SER A 637 -13.12 -4.58 21.10
CA SER A 637 -12.38 -4.91 19.89
C SER A 637 -11.00 -4.26 19.95
N SER A 638 -9.94 -5.01 19.63
CA SER A 638 -8.58 -4.47 19.58
C SER A 638 -8.38 -3.42 18.48
N LEU A 639 -9.28 -3.37 17.48
CA LEU A 639 -9.22 -2.40 16.39
C LEU A 639 -9.39 -0.96 16.90
N TYR A 640 -10.14 -0.78 17.99
CA TYR A 640 -10.60 0.50 18.48
C TYR A 640 -10.15 0.77 19.92
N ALA A 641 -9.98 2.04 20.26
CA ALA A 641 -9.69 2.46 21.62
C ALA A 641 -10.89 2.13 22.51
N ASN A 642 -10.63 1.42 23.60
CA ASN A 642 -11.69 1.03 24.51
C ASN A 642 -11.18 0.94 25.95
N SER A 643 -11.49 1.97 26.73
CA SER A 643 -11.32 2.02 28.19
C SER A 643 -12.67 1.89 28.93
N SER A 644 -13.68 1.38 28.23
CA SER A 644 -15.06 1.35 28.70
C SER A 644 -15.28 0.29 29.77
N ILE A 645 -16.02 0.66 30.80
CA ILE A 645 -16.48 -0.20 31.89
C ILE A 645 -17.98 0.03 32.05
N GLY A 646 -18.75 -1.05 32.18
CA GLY A 646 -20.19 -0.96 32.38
C GLY A 646 -20.91 -2.28 32.14
N ALA A 647 -22.21 -2.18 31.92
CA ALA A 647 -23.04 -3.28 31.44
C ALA A 647 -24.16 -2.72 30.57
N ILE A 648 -24.54 -3.46 29.54
CA ILE A 648 -25.61 -3.10 28.60
C ILE A 648 -26.53 -4.31 28.38
N ASP A 649 -27.81 -4.12 28.70
CA ASP A 649 -28.86 -5.11 28.45
C ASP A 649 -29.43 -4.82 27.07
N ILE A 650 -29.25 -5.78 26.17
CA ILE A 650 -29.64 -5.68 24.77
C ILE A 650 -30.92 -6.50 24.59
N SER A 651 -31.85 -6.01 23.80
CA SER A 651 -33.10 -6.72 23.47
C SER A 651 -33.56 -6.39 22.06
N ASN A 652 -34.52 -7.17 21.54
CA ASN A 652 -35.11 -6.95 20.21
C ASN A 652 -34.06 -6.81 19.09
N VAL A 653 -33.07 -7.69 19.09
CA VAL A 653 -32.00 -7.65 18.08
C VAL A 653 -32.58 -8.08 16.75
N GLU A 654 -32.38 -7.27 15.72
CA GLU A 654 -32.70 -7.57 14.33
C GLU A 654 -31.50 -7.27 13.44
N LEU A 655 -31.15 -8.22 12.58
CA LEU A 655 -30.15 -8.07 11.54
C LEU A 655 -30.83 -8.28 10.18
N ALA A 656 -30.83 -7.23 9.36
CA ALA A 656 -31.27 -7.28 7.97
C ALA A 656 -30.06 -7.46 7.03
N LEU A 657 -30.06 -8.55 6.25
CA LEU A 657 -29.04 -8.84 5.24
C LEU A 657 -29.53 -8.42 3.85
N PRO A 658 -28.78 -7.57 3.12
CA PRO A 658 -29.06 -7.27 1.72
C PRO A 658 -28.71 -8.50 0.87
N LEU A 659 -29.74 -9.21 0.40
CA LEU A 659 -29.56 -10.36 -0.49
C LEU A 659 -29.56 -9.89 -1.94
N ARG A 660 -28.53 -10.24 -2.70
CA ARG A 660 -28.46 -9.95 -4.14
C ARG A 660 -29.64 -10.58 -4.87
N ASN A 661 -30.24 -9.83 -5.78
CA ASN A 661 -31.18 -10.34 -6.75
C ASN A 661 -30.43 -11.13 -7.84
N GLN A 662 -30.55 -12.46 -7.83
CA GLN A 662 -29.87 -13.34 -8.80
C GLN A 662 -30.58 -13.44 -10.16
N GLY A 663 -31.71 -12.76 -10.34
CA GLY A 663 -32.38 -12.66 -11.65
C GLY A 663 -31.71 -11.67 -12.61
N LEU A 664 -30.57 -11.08 -12.21
CA LEU A 664 -29.81 -10.05 -12.91
C LEU A 664 -28.37 -10.47 -13.18
#